data_AF-A0A7M3Z8D4-F1
#
_entry.id   AF-A0A7M3Z8D4-F1
#
_cell.length_a   1.000
_cell.length_b   1.000
_cell.length_c   1.000
_cell.angle_alpha   90.00
_cell.angle_beta   90.00
_cell.angle_gamma   90.00
#
_symmetry.space_group_name_H-M   'P 1'
#
loop_
_entity.id
_entity.type
_entity.pdbx_description
1 polymer ?
#
loop_
_entity_poly.entity_id
_entity_poly.type
_entity_poly.pdbx_seq_one_letter_code
_entity_poly.pdbx_strand_id
1 'polypeptide(L)'
;MNDNMTEIVYLDSYDESEVIYSSLSQPVRDWFKDTFPDFTDSQKMAISSIANGDNLLLCSPTGSGKTLTAFLSIIDKLVRLALDGKLEDKVYCVYISPIKALANDIQKNLIDPLTEIKERFLPKRTKDIKVGLRTGDTSQSERQKMLRKPPHILITTPESLGLALASSKFRPLMNELKWLILDELHSLVPSKRGTLLSLTISLLDSVIVSPVQRIGISATMEPLDEVARFLVPASDNQRVKIAKISGARELDLDIILPHPRFGDPTFDHKQILDANVENILDLVEAHTTTIVFVNTRKMTEEIVQKIRRLAGWDDSGVEAHHGSMNKQIRKDVEQRLKMGELRCCVSSSSLELGIDIGTVDLVIQLGSPGSIATALQRIGRAGHHVGGIPRARFLPTGPHDLVELVALQGAIMSGEMDLLTFPENSLDVLAQFMVGLTIVGEQDIDEVYELITAAWPYRYLPYDDYIEVIDMLEEEKRLWVDWEENTIGKRGYSQMIYYTNLGTISPDNNYLVLNTDGSMIGQLSSSFVSSVRPGDVILLGGTTYRIQSIQGSRVNVTPVTGFRPTVPSWSGEALSRSPELSHSVLKLQKATMLALRRQRDPRRLLKEGYGLSSRISEAVARFMEQHVAESFEVPGPNRIMMEQIIGGGTTYMVTTCRGRAFNMTLGYFFAGIASAHDIQVYEISFDENGFLIKLSDDVDPGAFPAVFKANDHRKVIESYLIDTQLFAKRFREVAGRSLIIPRRIGAEEVSPQQFQQKADALFKTHRASSDSLLMKEVFNEILHHDLDMKGLDQFVTKVVDGTSRILHTRVKVPSPIGMNLYMSAFEDLLSMRTRAYLIKDIDPEILRRLLGQRALATQLNEGQVNSYYEDKVSIPVDAKSLLDIMDMGGGLDRNHANPLYRNKLEGIDKEIIRGWVKELIENGDIVRINNTGHDGIDNKWFSRRMGDIHGTLGVLSSHNAEDIDDLRKLYTGGLTFDVSTEYEDTEVIAWESSPLSDPHECLRVKLVDLLGSEGPQTLDILVSRLPFPKPMIENILHELEVRNIVTIGFYRQTDEGEFILRVDEHYITGGEEDVIAYRNLQNLLLTKSFKLHDDPLDALASHVMIQKMHELLDRVKSFRFSDWKDLKHDPDVVMGRLLHNRVGYTKKDQLPLLLGLRPEPWIGEMEAKLLINITANDNVTRQQVLADIPRDEESKYLMNRAKYAINNMERQLLCVKQYEEL
;
A
#
# COMPACT_ATOMS: atom_id res chain seq x y z
N MET A 1 9.73 10.38 -43.00
CA MET A 1 10.02 11.81 -42.83
C MET A 1 10.95 11.92 -41.62
N ASN A 2 12.25 11.74 -41.86
CA ASN A 2 13.32 11.86 -40.89
C ASN A 2 14.21 12.99 -41.43
N ASP A 3 14.52 14.02 -40.63
CA ASP A 3 15.80 14.79 -40.67
C ASP A 3 15.82 16.13 -39.88
N ASN A 4 14.89 16.40 -38.97
CA ASN A 4 14.97 17.59 -38.08
C ASN A 4 15.14 17.16 -36.62
N MET A 5 16.36 16.84 -36.17
CA MET A 5 16.58 16.41 -34.78
C MET A 5 17.70 17.18 -34.07
N THR A 6 17.35 17.72 -32.90
CA THR A 6 18.26 18.19 -31.85
C THR A 6 19.44 17.23 -31.67
N GLU A 7 20.66 17.77 -31.63
CA GLU A 7 21.87 16.98 -31.40
C GLU A 7 21.92 16.50 -29.94
N ILE A 8 21.91 15.19 -29.74
CA ILE A 8 21.98 14.55 -28.41
C ILE A 8 23.37 13.97 -28.20
N VAL A 9 24.02 14.33 -27.09
CA VAL A 9 25.38 13.89 -26.77
C VAL A 9 25.45 13.31 -25.37
N TYR A 10 25.79 12.04 -25.24
CA TYR A 10 26.01 11.42 -23.94
C TYR A 10 27.38 11.80 -23.37
N LEU A 11 27.42 12.15 -22.09
CA LEU A 11 28.66 12.31 -21.34
C LEU A 11 29.18 10.94 -20.91
N ASP A 12 30.45 10.68 -21.18
CA ASP A 12 31.11 9.38 -20.98
C ASP A 12 32.28 9.43 -19.98
N SER A 13 32.65 10.62 -19.50
CA SER A 13 33.75 10.82 -18.57
C SER A 13 33.34 11.55 -17.28
N TYR A 14 34.05 11.26 -16.20
CA TYR A 14 33.99 11.99 -14.94
C TYR A 14 35.17 12.94 -14.84
N ASP A 15 34.91 14.19 -14.47
CA ASP A 15 35.97 15.13 -14.17
C ASP A 15 36.63 14.83 -12.82
N GLU A 16 37.93 15.08 -12.73
CA GLU A 16 38.64 15.07 -11.45
C GLU A 16 38.18 16.25 -10.59
N SER A 17 38.06 16.03 -9.28
CA SER A 17 37.60 17.05 -8.33
C SER A 17 38.41 18.34 -8.39
N GLU A 18 39.72 18.27 -8.63
CA GLU A 18 40.59 19.44 -8.76
C GLU A 18 40.26 20.30 -9.99
N VAL A 19 39.82 19.68 -11.10
CA VAL A 19 39.36 20.43 -12.28
C VAL A 19 38.12 21.25 -11.92
N ILE A 20 37.15 20.64 -11.24
CA ILE A 20 35.93 21.32 -10.80
C ILE A 20 36.27 22.42 -9.80
N TYR A 21 37.07 22.13 -8.78
CA TYR A 21 37.50 23.14 -7.81
C TYR A 21 38.18 24.32 -8.51
N SER A 22 39.06 24.08 -9.47
CA SER A 22 39.76 25.15 -10.20
C SER A 22 38.81 26.09 -10.96
N SER A 23 37.67 25.57 -11.44
CA SER A 23 36.65 26.32 -12.17
C SER A 23 35.79 27.23 -11.29
N LEU A 24 35.65 26.91 -10.00
CA LEU A 24 34.82 27.66 -9.05
C LEU A 24 35.53 28.92 -8.53
N SER A 25 34.74 29.93 -8.16
CA SER A 25 35.22 31.13 -7.47
C SER A 25 35.68 30.79 -6.07
N GLN A 26 36.60 31.59 -5.53
CA GLN A 26 37.20 31.32 -4.21
C GLN A 26 36.14 31.10 -3.11
N PRO A 27 35.10 31.94 -2.96
CA PRO A 27 34.13 31.75 -1.88
C PRO A 27 33.31 30.45 -1.99
N VAL A 28 32.93 30.06 -3.21
CA VAL A 28 32.12 28.85 -3.44
C VAL A 28 32.98 27.59 -3.30
N ARG A 29 34.22 27.63 -3.79
CA ARG A 29 35.21 26.55 -3.62
C ARG A 29 35.51 26.29 -2.14
N ASP A 30 35.79 27.35 -1.38
CA ASP A 30 36.15 27.23 0.03
C ASP A 30 34.97 26.74 0.86
N TRP A 31 33.76 27.26 0.60
CA TRP A 31 32.53 26.75 1.20
C TRP A 31 32.35 25.25 0.90
N PHE A 32 32.46 24.83 -0.36
CA PHE A 32 32.26 23.42 -0.70
C PHE A 32 33.27 22.51 0.00
N LYS A 33 34.54 22.90 0.10
CA LYS A 33 35.59 22.14 0.83
C LYS A 33 35.35 22.10 2.34
N ASP A 34 34.74 23.12 2.91
CA ASP A 34 34.37 23.17 4.34
C ASP A 34 33.14 22.29 4.64
N THR A 35 32.19 22.21 3.69
CA THR A 35 30.91 21.54 3.89
C THR A 35 30.93 20.06 3.50
N PHE A 36 31.63 19.68 2.43
CA PHE A 36 31.56 18.34 1.84
C PHE A 36 32.95 17.70 1.67
N PRO A 37 33.05 16.36 1.83
CA PRO A 37 34.32 15.67 1.68
C PRO A 37 34.84 15.64 0.23
N ASP A 38 33.94 15.43 -0.76
CA ASP A 38 34.27 15.42 -2.19
C ASP A 38 33.00 15.59 -3.05
N PHE A 39 33.18 15.81 -4.36
CA PHE A 39 32.08 15.80 -5.34
C PHE A 39 31.53 14.39 -5.59
N THR A 40 30.20 14.29 -5.75
CA THR A 40 29.53 13.03 -6.15
C THR A 40 29.75 12.72 -7.64
N ASP A 41 29.48 11.49 -8.06
CA ASP A 41 29.57 11.08 -9.48
C ASP A 41 28.69 11.94 -10.40
N SER A 42 27.52 12.34 -9.91
CA SER A 42 26.62 13.24 -10.65
C SER A 42 27.24 14.61 -10.85
N GLN A 43 27.88 15.13 -9.81
CA GLN A 43 28.59 16.41 -9.84
C GLN A 43 29.81 16.35 -10.76
N LYS A 44 30.60 15.27 -10.66
CA LYS A 44 31.80 15.02 -11.48
C LYS A 44 31.50 14.89 -12.97
N MET A 45 30.35 14.33 -13.34
CA MET A 45 29.96 14.21 -14.75
C MET A 45 29.36 15.50 -15.32
N ALA A 46 28.59 16.24 -14.53
CA ALA A 46 27.72 17.30 -15.06
C ALA A 46 28.24 18.74 -14.88
N ILE A 47 28.95 19.05 -13.79
CA ILE A 47 29.21 20.46 -13.39
C ILE A 47 29.97 21.23 -14.47
N SER A 48 31.01 20.65 -15.07
CA SER A 48 31.81 21.34 -16.09
C SER A 48 31.01 21.64 -17.35
N SER A 49 30.16 20.71 -17.78
CA SER A 49 29.26 20.94 -18.93
C SER A 49 28.25 22.06 -18.64
N ILE A 50 27.68 22.08 -17.42
CA ILE A 50 26.79 23.17 -16.99
C ILE A 50 27.56 24.50 -16.92
N ALA A 51 28.78 24.51 -16.40
CA ALA A 51 29.60 25.72 -16.30
C ALA A 51 29.89 26.33 -17.68
N ASN A 52 30.14 25.48 -18.69
CA ASN A 52 30.39 25.84 -20.08
C ASN A 52 29.16 26.35 -20.85
N GLY A 53 27.96 26.26 -20.25
CA GLY A 53 26.73 26.78 -20.87
C GLY A 53 25.95 25.76 -21.71
N ASP A 54 26.32 24.47 -21.67
CA ASP A 54 25.58 23.43 -22.38
C ASP A 54 24.19 23.20 -21.76
N ASN A 55 23.18 22.91 -22.59
CA ASN A 55 21.93 22.33 -22.09
C ASN A 55 22.21 20.90 -21.61
N LEU A 56 21.68 20.53 -20.45
CA LEU A 56 21.99 19.24 -19.84
C LEU A 56 20.72 18.54 -19.32
N LEU A 57 20.59 17.25 -19.62
CA LEU A 57 19.70 16.33 -18.92
C LEU A 57 20.52 15.44 -17.98
N LEU A 58 20.29 15.56 -16.67
CA LEU A 58 20.91 14.72 -15.64
C LEU A 58 19.94 13.64 -15.18
N CYS A 59 20.26 12.39 -15.50
CA CYS A 59 19.59 11.19 -14.99
C CYS A 59 20.48 10.55 -13.92
N SER A 60 20.04 10.60 -12.66
CA SER A 60 20.83 10.09 -11.54
C SER A 60 19.94 9.63 -10.37
N PRO A 61 20.31 8.57 -9.62
CA PRO A 61 19.55 8.08 -8.46
C PRO A 61 19.23 9.16 -7.40
N THR A 62 18.23 8.93 -6.55
CA THR A 62 17.97 9.80 -5.37
C THR A 62 19.17 9.80 -4.42
N GLY A 63 19.37 10.88 -3.64
CA GLY A 63 20.50 10.99 -2.70
C GLY A 63 21.88 11.22 -3.34
N SER A 64 21.97 11.49 -4.65
CA SER A 64 23.25 11.70 -5.36
C SER A 64 23.70 13.18 -5.49
N GLY A 65 22.97 14.11 -4.85
CA GLY A 65 23.27 15.55 -4.94
C GLY A 65 22.83 16.23 -6.26
N LYS A 66 21.79 15.71 -6.94
CA LYS A 66 21.25 16.28 -8.20
C LYS A 66 20.95 17.77 -8.14
N THR A 67 20.29 18.22 -7.06
CA THR A 67 19.92 19.63 -6.90
C THR A 67 21.16 20.52 -6.85
N LEU A 68 22.14 20.19 -6.01
CA LEU A 68 23.38 20.96 -5.93
C LEU A 68 24.16 20.90 -7.26
N THR A 69 24.12 19.78 -7.99
CA THR A 69 24.70 19.65 -9.34
C THR A 69 24.12 20.70 -10.30
N ALA A 70 22.80 20.89 -10.30
CA ALA A 70 22.14 21.87 -11.15
C ALA A 70 22.42 23.33 -10.73
N PHE A 71 22.57 23.58 -9.43
CA PHE A 71 22.70 24.94 -8.89
C PHE A 71 24.14 25.44 -8.71
N LEU A 72 25.13 24.58 -8.49
CA LEU A 72 26.46 25.01 -8.05
C LEU A 72 27.10 26.02 -9.01
N SER A 73 27.07 25.73 -10.32
CA SER A 73 27.60 26.64 -11.35
C SER A 73 26.79 27.94 -11.46
N ILE A 74 25.50 27.92 -11.15
CA ILE A 74 24.64 29.11 -11.14
C ILE A 74 24.94 29.98 -9.92
N ILE A 75 25.07 29.36 -8.74
CA ILE A 75 25.47 30.02 -7.50
C ILE A 75 26.83 30.68 -7.70
N ASP A 76 27.81 29.98 -8.28
CA ASP A 76 29.13 30.52 -8.59
C ASP A 76 29.06 31.77 -9.48
N LYS A 77 28.29 31.72 -10.57
CA LYS A 77 28.12 32.87 -11.48
C LYS A 77 27.42 34.05 -10.79
N LEU A 78 26.42 33.81 -9.95
CA LEU A 78 25.75 34.86 -9.17
C LEU A 78 26.67 35.46 -8.11
N VAL A 79 27.50 34.65 -7.46
CA VAL A 79 28.52 35.11 -6.49
C VAL A 79 29.56 35.99 -7.19
N ARG A 80 30.03 35.62 -8.39
CA ARG A 80 30.94 36.45 -9.18
C ARG A 80 30.32 37.80 -9.54
N LEU A 81 29.06 37.82 -9.99
CA LEU A 81 28.34 39.07 -10.25
C LEU A 81 28.20 39.94 -8.98
N ALA A 82 27.98 39.31 -7.82
CA ALA A 82 27.88 40.01 -6.55
C ALA A 82 29.22 40.64 -6.13
N LEU A 83 30.32 39.90 -6.28
CA LEU A 83 31.68 40.37 -6.01
C LEU A 83 32.10 41.52 -6.93
N ASP A 84 31.73 41.44 -8.22
CA ASP A 84 32.00 42.47 -9.21
C ASP A 84 31.09 43.71 -9.08
N GLY A 85 30.10 43.69 -8.18
CA GLY A 85 29.11 44.76 -8.04
C GLY A 85 28.13 44.87 -9.21
N LYS A 86 28.02 43.82 -10.04
CA LYS A 86 27.18 43.76 -11.26
C LYS A 86 25.87 42.99 -11.06
N LEU A 87 25.58 42.51 -9.85
CA LEU A 87 24.35 41.78 -9.55
C LEU A 87 23.13 42.71 -9.54
N GLU A 88 22.42 42.80 -10.66
CA GLU A 88 21.19 43.60 -10.80
C GLU A 88 19.96 42.96 -10.14
N ASP A 89 18.95 43.76 -9.81
CA ASP A 89 17.67 43.30 -9.24
C ASP A 89 16.73 42.75 -10.33
N LYS A 90 17.07 41.60 -10.91
CA LYS A 90 16.26 40.88 -11.92
C LYS A 90 16.32 39.37 -11.74
N VAL A 91 15.47 38.62 -12.46
CA VAL A 91 15.45 37.15 -12.40
C VAL A 91 16.51 36.59 -13.36
N TYR A 92 17.50 35.88 -12.82
CA TYR A 92 18.55 35.22 -13.60
C TYR A 92 18.29 33.74 -13.83
N CYS A 93 17.69 33.08 -12.83
CA CYS A 93 17.39 31.65 -12.84
C CYS A 93 15.92 31.41 -12.50
N VAL A 94 15.25 30.56 -13.26
CA VAL A 94 13.94 30.01 -12.93
C VAL A 94 14.10 28.53 -12.61
N TYR A 95 13.53 28.10 -11.49
CA TYR A 95 13.43 26.70 -11.12
C TYR A 95 11.96 26.28 -11.17
N ILE A 96 11.67 25.25 -11.96
CA ILE A 96 10.34 24.67 -12.09
C ILE A 96 10.27 23.40 -11.26
N SER A 97 9.44 23.46 -10.22
CA SER A 97 9.07 22.29 -9.42
C SER A 97 7.72 21.74 -9.89
N PRO A 98 7.55 20.41 -10.03
CA PRO A 98 6.23 19.84 -10.30
C PRO A 98 5.27 20.05 -9.15
N ILE A 99 5.72 20.07 -7.90
CA ILE A 99 4.85 20.13 -6.72
C ILE A 99 5.23 21.29 -5.80
N LYS A 100 4.23 21.83 -5.10
CA LYS A 100 4.43 22.96 -4.18
C LYS A 100 5.31 22.59 -2.99
N ALA A 101 5.21 21.36 -2.47
CA ALA A 101 6.00 20.92 -1.32
C ALA A 101 7.52 20.97 -1.63
N LEU A 102 7.92 20.33 -2.72
CA LEU A 102 9.29 20.39 -3.26
C LEU A 102 9.77 21.82 -3.53
N ALA A 103 8.90 22.71 -4.05
CA ALA A 103 9.26 24.10 -4.27
C ALA A 103 9.64 24.83 -2.95
N ASN A 104 8.93 24.55 -1.85
CA ASN A 104 9.28 25.10 -0.53
C ASN A 104 10.58 24.48 0.01
N ASP A 105 10.77 23.18 -0.21
CA ASP A 105 11.96 22.46 0.25
C ASP A 105 13.24 22.98 -0.40
N ILE A 106 13.23 23.08 -1.74
CA ILE A 106 14.34 23.62 -2.53
C ILE A 106 14.64 25.07 -2.16
N GLN A 107 13.62 25.88 -1.84
CA GLN A 107 13.85 27.24 -1.37
C GLN A 107 14.70 27.25 -0.10
N LYS A 108 14.36 26.40 0.87
CA LYS A 108 15.11 26.30 2.12
C LYS A 108 16.53 25.79 1.86
N ASN A 109 16.66 24.71 1.11
CA ASN A 109 17.95 24.08 0.77
C ASN A 109 18.87 24.96 -0.07
N LEU A 110 18.37 26.06 -0.66
CA LEU A 110 19.18 27.08 -1.34
C LEU A 110 19.50 28.29 -0.46
N ILE A 111 18.62 28.68 0.46
CA ILE A 111 18.85 29.83 1.34
C ILE A 111 20.00 29.54 2.30
N ASP A 112 20.03 28.34 2.87
CA ASP A 112 21.04 27.94 3.85
C ASP A 112 22.48 28.04 3.28
N PRO A 113 22.84 27.40 2.14
CA PRO A 113 24.19 27.50 1.58
C PRO A 113 24.54 28.92 1.11
N LEU A 114 23.57 29.68 0.56
CA LEU A 114 23.82 31.08 0.17
C LEU A 114 24.12 31.96 1.39
N THR A 115 23.50 31.67 2.54
CA THR A 115 23.74 32.38 3.79
C THR A 115 25.13 32.04 4.34
N GLU A 116 25.52 30.77 4.34
CA GLU A 116 26.86 30.33 4.74
C GLU A 116 27.96 30.97 3.89
N ILE A 117 27.81 30.94 2.56
CA ILE A 117 28.74 31.59 1.62
C ILE A 117 28.85 33.09 1.94
N LYS A 118 27.72 33.76 2.17
CA LYS A 118 27.68 35.18 2.48
C LYS A 118 28.38 35.52 3.79
N GLU A 119 28.07 34.81 4.87
CA GLU A 119 28.53 35.16 6.20
C GLU A 119 30.00 34.80 6.45
N ARG A 120 30.47 33.70 5.87
CA ARG A 120 31.81 33.16 6.13
C ARG A 120 32.83 33.51 5.05
N PHE A 121 32.41 33.60 3.78
CA PHE A 121 33.33 33.65 2.64
C PHE A 121 33.21 34.89 1.76
N LEU A 122 32.16 35.72 1.92
CA LEU A 122 31.98 36.96 1.16
C LEU A 122 32.31 38.23 1.96
N PRO A 123 32.79 39.30 1.29
CA PRO A 123 32.93 40.62 1.92
C PRO A 123 31.59 41.16 2.45
N LYS A 124 31.61 41.84 3.61
CA LYS A 124 30.39 42.39 4.27
C LYS A 124 29.54 43.35 3.41
N ARG A 125 30.11 43.96 2.37
CA ARG A 125 29.41 44.92 1.49
C ARG A 125 28.86 44.27 0.21
N THR A 126 29.05 42.97 0.02
CA THR A 126 28.55 42.24 -1.15
C THR A 126 27.03 42.20 -1.13
N LYS A 127 26.41 42.37 -2.30
CA LYS A 127 24.95 42.35 -2.44
C LYS A 127 24.40 40.93 -2.26
N ASP A 128 23.28 40.82 -1.55
CA ASP A 128 22.62 39.54 -1.25
C ASP A 128 22.04 38.87 -2.49
N ILE A 129 22.29 37.57 -2.64
CA ILE A 129 21.62 36.73 -3.64
C ILE A 129 20.23 36.37 -3.10
N LYS A 130 19.18 36.85 -3.76
CA LYS A 130 17.78 36.67 -3.33
C LYS A 130 17.15 35.45 -4.00
N VAL A 131 16.55 34.58 -3.20
CA VAL A 131 15.71 33.45 -3.67
C VAL A 131 14.24 33.78 -3.36
N GLY A 132 13.35 33.62 -4.35
CA GLY A 132 11.92 33.88 -4.19
C GLY A 132 11.07 32.69 -4.60
N LEU A 133 9.99 32.44 -3.87
CA LEU A 133 9.02 31.38 -4.15
C LEU A 133 7.68 31.96 -4.65
N ARG A 134 7.31 31.66 -5.90
CA ARG A 134 6.04 32.06 -6.51
C ARG A 134 5.21 30.84 -6.89
N THR A 135 4.14 30.59 -6.16
CA THR A 135 3.17 29.53 -6.44
C THR A 135 1.75 30.07 -6.39
N GLY A 136 0.76 29.22 -6.66
CA GLY A 136 -0.66 29.53 -6.43
C GLY A 136 -0.96 29.99 -4.99
N ASP A 137 -0.14 29.62 -4.01
CA ASP A 137 -0.32 29.95 -2.60
C ASP A 137 0.36 31.26 -2.18
N THR A 138 1.20 31.85 -3.05
CA THR A 138 1.90 33.10 -2.73
C THR A 138 0.91 34.24 -2.60
N SER A 139 0.93 34.93 -1.45
CA SER A 139 0.00 36.00 -1.14
C SER A 139 0.15 37.18 -2.12
N GLN A 140 -0.91 37.98 -2.28
CA GLN A 140 -0.84 39.17 -3.14
C GLN A 140 0.23 40.16 -2.65
N SER A 141 0.42 40.28 -1.33
CA SER A 141 1.46 41.12 -0.71
C SER A 141 2.87 40.67 -1.12
N GLU A 142 3.16 39.37 -1.06
CA GLU A 142 4.45 38.81 -1.48
C GLU A 142 4.68 38.98 -2.99
N ARG A 143 3.65 38.79 -3.83
CA ARG A 143 3.74 39.04 -5.28
C ARG A 143 4.10 40.51 -5.57
N GLN A 144 3.51 41.46 -4.84
CA GLN A 144 3.87 42.88 -4.96
C GLN A 144 5.29 43.17 -4.46
N LYS A 145 5.73 42.49 -3.38
CA LYS A 145 7.11 42.59 -2.90
C LYS A 145 8.11 42.12 -3.95
N MET A 146 7.83 41.01 -4.64
CA MET A 146 8.66 40.49 -5.74
C MET A 146 8.72 41.46 -6.93
N LEU A 147 7.63 42.16 -7.25
CA LEU A 147 7.65 43.20 -8.30
C LEU A 147 8.57 44.38 -7.94
N ARG A 148 8.59 44.79 -6.67
CA ARG A 148 9.42 45.91 -6.19
C ARG A 148 10.88 45.50 -5.95
N LYS A 149 11.11 44.27 -5.48
CA LYS A 149 12.42 43.69 -5.20
C LYS A 149 12.48 42.27 -5.80
N PRO A 150 12.80 42.16 -7.10
CA PRO A 150 12.84 40.88 -7.80
C PRO A 150 13.84 39.91 -7.15
N PRO A 151 13.51 38.61 -7.06
CA PRO A 151 14.49 37.59 -6.70
C PRO A 151 15.45 37.33 -7.87
N HIS A 152 16.67 36.91 -7.56
CA HIS A 152 17.65 36.47 -8.58
C HIS A 152 17.40 35.02 -9.01
N ILE A 153 16.93 34.18 -8.09
CA ILE A 153 16.46 32.82 -8.34
C ILE A 153 14.96 32.76 -8.03
N LEU A 154 14.13 32.48 -9.04
CA LEU A 154 12.68 32.34 -8.92
C LEU A 154 12.31 30.86 -8.93
N ILE A 155 11.86 30.35 -7.80
CA ILE A 155 11.28 29.00 -7.68
C ILE A 155 9.78 29.11 -7.94
N THR A 156 9.28 28.31 -8.88
CA THR A 156 7.87 28.38 -9.27
C THR A 156 7.34 27.03 -9.76
N THR A 157 6.09 27.03 -10.23
CA THR A 157 5.37 25.89 -10.81
C THR A 157 4.99 26.22 -12.24
N PRO A 158 4.75 25.23 -13.13
CA PRO A 158 4.37 25.49 -14.52
C PRO A 158 3.22 26.51 -14.66
N GLU A 159 2.17 26.35 -13.87
CA GLU A 159 1.00 27.24 -13.89
C GLU A 159 1.36 28.66 -13.43
N SER A 160 2.16 28.77 -12.36
CA SER A 160 2.55 30.09 -11.85
C SER A 160 3.51 30.83 -12.77
N LEU A 161 4.31 30.12 -13.57
CA LEU A 161 5.13 30.68 -14.64
C LEU A 161 4.23 31.22 -15.77
N GLY A 162 3.23 30.46 -16.21
CA GLY A 162 2.26 30.92 -17.22
C GLY A 162 1.54 32.22 -16.79
N LEU A 163 1.14 32.33 -15.52
CA LEU A 163 0.58 33.57 -14.95
C LEU A 163 1.60 34.71 -14.87
N ALA A 164 2.88 34.40 -14.66
CA ALA A 164 3.94 35.39 -14.58
C ALA A 164 4.24 36.01 -15.95
N LEU A 165 4.24 35.19 -17.02
CA LEU A 165 4.45 35.64 -18.40
C LEU A 165 3.25 36.38 -18.98
N ALA A 166 2.02 35.99 -18.64
CA ALA A 166 0.81 36.74 -19.01
C ALA A 166 0.69 38.10 -18.27
N SER A 167 1.52 38.36 -17.25
CA SER A 167 1.49 39.61 -16.49
C SER A 167 2.39 40.68 -17.10
N SER A 168 1.80 41.76 -17.62
CA SER A 168 2.54 42.91 -18.18
C SER A 168 3.54 43.56 -17.23
N LYS A 169 3.34 43.44 -15.91
CA LYS A 169 4.25 43.99 -14.88
C LYS A 169 5.38 43.04 -14.50
N PHE A 170 5.16 41.73 -14.55
CA PHE A 170 6.13 40.75 -14.08
C PHE A 170 6.98 40.19 -15.22
N ARG A 171 6.40 39.99 -16.42
CA ARG A 171 7.11 39.53 -17.63
C ARG A 171 8.44 40.26 -17.87
N PRO A 172 8.54 41.60 -17.78
CA PRO A 172 9.80 42.32 -18.01
C PRO A 172 10.96 41.89 -17.11
N LEU A 173 10.67 41.35 -15.91
CA LEU A 173 11.70 40.89 -14.96
C LEU A 173 12.43 39.62 -15.42
N MET A 174 11.93 38.94 -16.46
CA MET A 174 12.45 37.69 -17.01
C MET A 174 13.06 37.83 -18.42
N ASN A 175 13.06 39.03 -19.02
CA ASN A 175 13.56 39.26 -20.39
C ASN A 175 15.05 38.90 -20.60
N GLU A 176 15.83 38.88 -19.51
CA GLU A 176 17.26 38.55 -19.52
C GLU A 176 17.57 37.26 -18.74
N LEU A 177 16.61 36.35 -18.67
CA LEU A 177 16.80 35.05 -18.03
C LEU A 177 18.03 34.33 -18.63
N LYS A 178 18.82 33.68 -17.77
CA LYS A 178 20.02 32.93 -18.17
C LYS A 178 19.88 31.43 -17.98
N TRP A 179 19.14 31.02 -16.94
CA TRP A 179 19.01 29.61 -16.56
C TRP A 179 17.57 29.20 -16.31
N LEU A 180 17.21 28.01 -16.81
CA LEU A 180 15.95 27.33 -16.50
C LEU A 180 16.26 25.90 -16.03
N ILE A 181 15.90 25.61 -14.79
CA ILE A 181 16.01 24.25 -14.23
C ILE A 181 14.61 23.62 -14.20
N LEU A 182 14.49 22.44 -14.79
CA LEU A 182 13.28 21.62 -14.75
C LEU A 182 13.54 20.39 -13.87
N ASP A 183 12.93 20.37 -12.70
CA ASP A 183 13.08 19.27 -11.75
C ASP A 183 11.99 18.21 -11.91
N GLU A 184 12.33 16.97 -11.54
CA GLU A 184 11.48 15.79 -11.61
C GLU A 184 10.72 15.65 -12.93
N LEU A 185 11.45 15.77 -14.05
CA LEU A 185 10.91 15.71 -15.41
C LEU A 185 10.00 14.49 -15.66
N HIS A 186 10.28 13.36 -15.02
CA HIS A 186 9.45 12.15 -15.11
C HIS A 186 7.98 12.35 -14.68
N SER A 187 7.71 13.36 -13.85
CA SER A 187 6.36 13.71 -13.41
C SER A 187 5.68 14.76 -14.30
N LEU A 188 6.47 15.55 -15.05
CA LEU A 188 5.98 16.62 -15.92
C LEU A 188 5.74 16.11 -17.35
N VAL A 189 6.73 15.42 -17.92
CA VAL A 189 6.73 14.92 -19.30
C VAL A 189 5.47 14.13 -19.68
N PRO A 190 5.01 13.12 -18.90
CA PRO A 190 3.84 12.32 -19.27
C PRO A 190 2.49 13.01 -19.05
N SER A 191 2.49 14.28 -18.68
CA SER A 191 1.28 14.99 -18.25
C SER A 191 0.96 16.20 -19.11
N LYS A 192 -0.31 16.59 -19.12
CA LYS A 192 -0.75 17.88 -19.68
C LYS A 192 -0.13 19.10 -18.96
N ARG A 193 0.46 18.92 -17.77
CA ARG A 193 1.25 20.00 -17.13
C ARG A 193 2.58 20.21 -17.85
N GLY A 194 3.19 19.13 -18.35
CA GLY A 194 4.36 19.19 -19.23
C GLY A 194 4.04 19.88 -20.55
N THR A 195 2.90 19.60 -21.17
CA THR A 195 2.50 20.27 -22.41
C THR A 195 2.28 21.77 -22.22
N LEU A 196 1.60 22.18 -21.14
CA LEU A 196 1.47 23.58 -20.74
C LEU A 196 2.84 24.23 -20.49
N LEU A 197 3.75 23.54 -19.79
CA LEU A 197 5.09 24.03 -19.53
C LEU A 197 5.88 24.25 -20.82
N SER A 198 5.80 23.32 -21.77
CA SER A 198 6.50 23.42 -23.05
C SER A 198 6.02 24.62 -23.87
N LEU A 199 4.70 24.85 -23.96
CA LEU A 199 4.12 26.08 -24.55
C LEU A 199 4.60 27.35 -23.82
N THR A 200 4.61 27.30 -22.49
CA THR A 200 5.05 28.43 -21.65
C THR A 200 6.54 28.74 -21.84
N ILE A 201 7.38 27.71 -22.06
CA ILE A 201 8.80 27.87 -22.37
C ILE A 201 8.97 28.43 -23.79
N SER A 202 8.17 27.99 -24.77
CA SER A 202 8.18 28.57 -26.12
C SER A 202 7.84 30.05 -26.08
N LEU A 203 6.79 30.43 -25.33
CA LEU A 203 6.46 31.83 -25.07
C LEU A 203 7.63 32.57 -24.41
N LEU A 204 8.27 31.98 -23.41
CA LEU A 204 9.42 32.60 -22.75
C LEU A 204 10.55 32.88 -23.77
N ASP A 205 10.83 31.93 -24.65
CA ASP A 205 11.86 32.04 -25.68
C ASP A 205 11.61 33.19 -26.67
N SER A 206 10.34 33.48 -27.00
CA SER A 206 10.01 34.63 -27.85
C SER A 206 10.14 35.99 -27.15
N VAL A 207 10.20 36.01 -25.80
CA VAL A 207 10.38 37.25 -25.02
C VAL A 207 11.85 37.54 -24.70
N ILE A 208 12.66 36.50 -24.52
CA ILE A 208 14.04 36.65 -24.07
C ILE A 208 14.95 37.11 -25.22
N VAL A 209 15.94 37.94 -24.87
CA VAL A 209 16.87 38.52 -25.86
C VAL A 209 18.10 37.62 -26.10
N SER A 210 18.37 36.69 -25.19
CA SER A 210 19.51 35.77 -25.25
C SER A 210 19.07 34.33 -24.97
N PRO A 211 19.67 33.31 -25.61
CA PRO A 211 19.37 31.92 -25.32
C PRO A 211 19.50 31.59 -23.83
N VAL A 212 18.51 30.86 -23.29
CA VAL A 212 18.50 30.37 -21.92
C VAL A 212 19.11 28.97 -21.88
N GLN A 213 20.05 28.75 -20.95
CA GLN A 213 20.58 27.42 -20.66
C GLN A 213 19.55 26.61 -19.88
N ARG A 214 19.29 25.37 -20.32
CA ARG A 214 18.28 24.48 -19.73
C ARG A 214 18.92 23.27 -19.07
N ILE A 215 18.46 22.98 -17.86
CA ILE A 215 18.96 21.88 -17.04
C ILE A 215 17.77 21.04 -16.59
N GLY A 216 17.61 19.87 -17.16
CA GLY A 216 16.62 18.87 -16.73
C GLY A 216 17.22 17.91 -15.72
N ILE A 217 16.54 17.65 -14.61
CA ILE A 217 16.99 16.70 -13.60
C ILE A 217 15.86 15.73 -13.22
N SER A 218 16.17 14.44 -13.07
CA SER A 218 15.26 13.43 -12.51
C SER A 218 15.97 12.09 -12.31
N ALA A 219 15.37 11.18 -11.53
CA ALA A 219 15.94 9.86 -11.26
C ALA A 219 15.50 8.77 -12.24
N THR A 220 14.27 8.83 -12.72
CA THR A 220 13.60 7.72 -13.42
C THR A 220 13.09 8.20 -14.76
N MET A 221 13.92 8.14 -15.82
CA MET A 221 13.57 8.68 -17.14
C MET A 221 14.04 7.74 -18.24
N GLU A 222 13.09 7.19 -19.00
CA GLU A 222 13.34 6.54 -20.29
C GLU A 222 12.16 6.86 -21.22
N PRO A 223 12.35 7.02 -22.54
CA PRO A 223 13.62 7.10 -23.25
C PRO A 223 14.29 8.47 -23.05
N LEU A 224 15.56 8.48 -22.63
CA LEU A 224 16.29 9.72 -22.31
C LEU A 224 16.40 10.69 -23.50
N ASP A 225 16.53 10.17 -24.72
CA ASP A 225 16.66 10.99 -25.92
C ASP A 225 15.42 11.87 -26.17
N GLU A 226 14.22 11.32 -26.03
CA GLU A 226 12.98 12.09 -26.20
C GLU A 226 12.79 13.09 -25.06
N VAL A 227 13.17 12.75 -23.83
CA VAL A 227 13.16 13.69 -22.71
C VAL A 227 14.14 14.85 -22.94
N ALA A 228 15.31 14.58 -23.52
CA ALA A 228 16.27 15.61 -23.90
C ALA A 228 15.72 16.53 -24.99
N ARG A 229 14.98 16.00 -25.97
CA ARG A 229 14.30 16.83 -26.98
C ARG A 229 13.16 17.64 -26.39
N PHE A 230 12.40 17.08 -25.45
CA PHE A 230 11.35 17.82 -24.73
C PHE A 230 11.90 19.02 -23.94
N LEU A 231 13.14 18.94 -23.46
CA LEU A 231 13.78 20.01 -22.68
C LEU A 231 13.96 21.30 -23.49
N VAL A 232 14.07 21.23 -24.83
CA VAL A 232 14.39 22.36 -25.72
C VAL A 232 13.32 22.55 -26.80
N PRO A 233 13.25 23.71 -27.47
CA PRO A 233 12.37 23.93 -28.61
C PRO A 233 12.66 22.94 -29.74
N ALA A 234 11.62 22.62 -30.50
CA ALA A 234 11.71 21.80 -31.70
C ALA A 234 12.41 22.59 -32.84
N SER A 235 13.73 22.64 -32.82
CA SER A 235 14.57 23.38 -33.78
C SER A 235 15.89 22.67 -34.08
N ASP A 236 16.39 22.82 -35.30
CA ASP A 236 17.56 22.10 -35.84
C ASP A 236 18.91 22.53 -35.23
N ASN A 237 18.95 23.66 -34.52
CA ASN A 237 20.19 24.23 -33.95
C ASN A 237 20.35 24.00 -32.44
N GLN A 238 19.58 23.08 -31.85
CA GLN A 238 19.67 22.77 -30.42
C GLN A 238 20.61 21.58 -30.18
N ARG A 239 21.38 21.69 -29.10
CA ARG A 239 22.23 20.60 -28.58
C ARG A 239 21.94 20.37 -27.12
N VAL A 240 21.78 19.10 -26.72
CA VAL A 240 21.54 18.69 -25.34
C VAL A 240 22.51 17.58 -24.96
N LYS A 241 23.21 17.75 -23.85
CA LYS A 241 24.07 16.72 -23.27
C LYS A 241 23.31 15.89 -22.25
N ILE A 242 23.55 14.58 -22.22
CA ILE A 242 22.93 13.66 -21.26
C ILE A 242 23.99 13.13 -20.32
N ALA A 243 23.84 13.43 -19.03
CA ALA A 243 24.62 12.83 -17.95
C ALA A 243 23.81 11.69 -17.33
N LYS A 244 24.13 10.43 -17.68
CA LYS A 244 23.45 9.24 -17.15
C LYS A 244 24.35 8.52 -16.14
N ILE A 245 24.03 8.63 -14.86
CA ILE A 245 24.73 7.91 -13.80
C ILE A 245 24.11 6.51 -13.65
N SER A 246 24.74 5.53 -14.29
CA SER A 246 24.32 4.13 -14.29
C SER A 246 25.07 3.37 -13.18
N GLY A 247 24.72 3.64 -11.91
CA GLY A 247 25.28 2.91 -10.77
C GLY A 247 24.26 1.92 -10.21
N ALA A 248 24.65 0.66 -10.07
CA ALA A 248 23.90 -0.29 -9.22
C ALA A 248 24.03 0.18 -7.77
N ARG A 249 23.15 1.09 -7.35
CA ARG A 249 23.03 1.44 -5.93
C ARG A 249 22.66 0.16 -5.20
N GLU A 250 23.38 -0.16 -4.13
CA GLU A 250 22.99 -1.27 -3.27
C GLU A 250 21.60 -0.96 -2.69
N LEU A 251 20.65 -1.87 -2.89
CA LEU A 251 19.29 -1.77 -2.38
C LEU A 251 19.04 -2.95 -1.44
N ASP A 252 18.51 -2.67 -0.26
CA ASP A 252 18.07 -3.69 0.69
C ASP A 252 16.56 -3.90 0.50
N LEU A 253 16.20 -4.84 -0.38
CA LEU A 253 14.82 -5.18 -0.72
C LEU A 253 14.48 -6.58 -0.26
N ASP A 254 13.30 -6.74 0.33
CA ASP A 254 12.73 -8.07 0.60
C ASP A 254 11.19 -8.04 0.50
N ILE A 255 10.60 -9.20 0.24
CA ILE A 255 9.15 -9.42 0.26
C ILE A 255 8.82 -10.26 1.48
N ILE A 256 7.94 -9.75 2.35
CA ILE A 256 7.54 -10.44 3.57
C ILE A 256 6.12 -10.99 3.37
N LEU A 257 5.95 -12.31 3.51
CA LEU A 257 4.62 -12.90 3.57
C LEU A 257 3.99 -12.59 4.93
N PRO A 258 2.78 -12.03 4.99
CA PRO A 258 2.18 -11.62 6.26
C PRO A 258 1.84 -12.80 7.18
N HIS A 259 1.60 -13.97 6.61
CA HIS A 259 1.16 -15.14 7.37
C HIS A 259 1.56 -16.46 6.68
N PRO A 260 1.84 -17.55 7.42
CA PRO A 260 2.16 -18.86 6.83
C PRO A 260 1.08 -19.41 5.90
N ARG A 261 -0.19 -19.03 6.13
CA ARG A 261 -1.34 -19.42 5.31
C ARG A 261 -1.64 -18.43 4.16
N PHE A 262 -0.70 -17.56 3.79
CA PHE A 262 -0.92 -16.56 2.73
C PHE A 262 -1.38 -17.14 1.38
N GLY A 263 -0.93 -18.35 1.04
CA GLY A 263 -1.34 -19.05 -0.19
C GLY A 263 -2.60 -19.92 -0.05
N ASP A 264 -3.26 -19.92 1.10
CA ASP A 264 -4.46 -20.72 1.37
C ASP A 264 -5.71 -19.96 0.88
N PRO A 265 -6.55 -20.55 0.00
CA PRO A 265 -7.79 -19.91 -0.48
C PRO A 265 -8.78 -19.55 0.64
N THR A 266 -8.65 -20.13 1.83
CA THR A 266 -9.48 -19.81 3.00
C THR A 266 -9.01 -18.62 3.82
N PHE A 267 -7.81 -18.10 3.52
CA PHE A 267 -7.22 -16.98 4.22
C PHE A 267 -7.58 -15.70 3.46
N ASP A 268 -8.67 -15.06 3.89
CA ASP A 268 -9.30 -13.98 3.13
C ASP A 268 -8.47 -12.68 3.13
N HIS A 269 -8.85 -11.75 2.24
CA HIS A 269 -8.20 -10.45 2.11
C HIS A 269 -8.14 -9.65 3.42
N LYS A 270 -9.15 -9.79 4.29
CA LYS A 270 -9.20 -9.08 5.57
C LYS A 270 -8.19 -9.66 6.56
N GLN A 271 -8.07 -10.98 6.63
CA GLN A 271 -7.08 -11.66 7.45
C GLN A 271 -5.65 -11.36 6.97
N ILE A 272 -5.44 -11.30 5.64
CA ILE A 272 -4.16 -10.87 5.05
C ILE A 272 -3.85 -9.42 5.46
N LEU A 273 -4.83 -8.53 5.39
CA LEU A 273 -4.67 -7.13 5.80
C LEU A 273 -4.32 -7.00 7.29
N ASP A 274 -5.05 -7.70 8.16
CA ASP A 274 -4.81 -7.68 9.60
C ASP A 274 -3.40 -8.21 9.94
N ALA A 275 -2.99 -9.32 9.32
CA ALA A 275 -1.62 -9.85 9.47
C ALA A 275 -0.56 -8.90 8.90
N ASN A 276 -0.82 -8.23 7.77
CA ASN A 276 0.06 -7.18 7.24
C ASN A 276 0.20 -6.02 8.23
N VAL A 277 -0.88 -5.60 8.90
CA VAL A 277 -0.81 -4.53 9.92
C VAL A 277 0.07 -4.95 11.11
N GLU A 278 -0.02 -6.20 11.56
CA GLU A 278 0.87 -6.73 12.61
C GLU A 278 2.34 -6.69 12.16
N ASN A 279 2.64 -7.14 10.93
CA ASN A 279 3.98 -7.07 10.36
C ASN A 279 4.48 -5.61 10.21
N ILE A 280 3.60 -4.69 9.80
CA ILE A 280 3.93 -3.25 9.73
C ILE A 280 4.30 -2.76 11.13
N LEU A 281 3.51 -3.09 12.15
CA LEU A 281 3.79 -2.66 13.53
C LEU A 281 5.15 -3.20 14.00
N ASP A 282 5.44 -4.48 13.78
CA ASP A 282 6.73 -5.09 14.13
C ASP A 282 7.90 -4.38 13.45
N LEU A 283 7.77 -4.07 12.17
CA LEU A 283 8.79 -3.36 11.40
C LEU A 283 8.95 -1.92 11.88
N VAL A 284 7.86 -1.21 12.17
CA VAL A 284 7.91 0.16 12.73
C VAL A 284 8.53 0.15 14.13
N GLU A 285 8.27 -0.88 14.95
CA GLU A 285 8.90 -1.01 16.28
C GLU A 285 10.40 -1.31 16.20
N ALA A 286 10.84 -1.99 15.13
CA ALA A 286 12.24 -2.32 14.86
C ALA A 286 13.05 -1.17 14.25
N HIS A 287 12.38 -0.14 13.71
CA HIS A 287 13.02 0.98 13.02
C HIS A 287 12.76 2.33 13.72
N THR A 288 13.50 3.37 13.32
CA THR A 288 13.40 4.70 13.94
C THR A 288 12.22 5.46 13.36
N THR A 289 12.19 5.58 12.04
CA THR A 289 11.18 6.34 11.30
C THR A 289 10.87 5.60 10.00
N THR A 290 9.67 5.06 9.92
CA THR A 290 9.19 4.30 8.76
C THR A 290 8.17 5.10 7.97
N ILE A 291 8.23 5.00 6.64
CA ILE A 291 7.12 5.42 5.76
C ILE A 291 6.42 4.18 5.24
N VAL A 292 5.10 4.10 5.46
CA VAL A 292 4.26 3.03 4.92
C VAL A 292 3.48 3.59 3.74
N PHE A 293 3.83 3.17 2.52
CA PHE A 293 3.09 3.52 1.32
C PHE A 293 1.93 2.56 1.09
N VAL A 294 0.77 3.14 0.81
CA VAL A 294 -0.45 2.44 0.40
C VAL A 294 -1.01 3.09 -0.86
N ASN A 295 -1.80 2.34 -1.63
CA ASN A 295 -2.24 2.84 -2.95
C ASN A 295 -3.45 3.78 -2.92
N THR A 296 -4.16 3.90 -1.79
CA THR A 296 -5.36 4.76 -1.70
C THR A 296 -5.41 5.58 -0.41
N ARG A 297 -6.08 6.74 -0.48
CA ARG A 297 -6.28 7.62 0.69
C ARG A 297 -7.10 6.95 1.79
N LYS A 298 -8.12 6.17 1.41
CA LYS A 298 -8.94 5.41 2.36
C LYS A 298 -8.12 4.37 3.11
N MET A 299 -7.30 3.60 2.39
CA MET A 299 -6.39 2.64 3.01
C MET A 299 -5.38 3.32 3.93
N THR A 300 -4.96 4.55 3.61
CA THR A 300 -4.04 5.33 4.46
C THR A 300 -4.65 5.53 5.85
N GLU A 301 -5.88 6.03 5.90
CA GLU A 301 -6.61 6.25 7.15
C GLU A 301 -6.93 4.94 7.89
N GLU A 302 -7.33 3.90 7.15
CA GLU A 302 -7.63 2.58 7.72
C GLU A 302 -6.41 1.96 8.42
N ILE A 303 -5.24 1.97 7.77
CA ILE A 303 -4.00 1.45 8.33
C ILE A 303 -3.57 2.27 9.55
N VAL A 304 -3.65 3.61 9.50
CA VAL A 304 -3.33 4.46 10.66
C VAL A 304 -4.21 4.12 11.85
N GLN A 305 -5.52 3.97 11.64
CA GLN A 305 -6.46 3.61 12.71
C GLN A 305 -6.14 2.23 13.30
N LYS A 306 -5.85 1.23 12.46
CA LYS A 306 -5.50 -0.13 12.92
C LYS A 306 -4.17 -0.15 13.69
N ILE A 307 -3.15 0.54 13.19
CA ILE A 307 -1.85 0.65 13.89
C ILE A 307 -2.02 1.35 15.23
N ARG A 308 -2.69 2.52 15.29
CA ARG A 308 -2.91 3.25 16.56
C ARG A 308 -3.63 2.40 17.60
N ARG A 309 -4.63 1.61 17.17
CA ARG A 309 -5.38 0.70 18.05
C ARG A 309 -4.50 -0.42 18.63
N LEU A 310 -3.59 -0.98 17.84
CA LEU A 310 -2.75 -2.12 18.24
C LEU A 310 -1.50 -1.68 19.02
N ALA A 311 -0.90 -0.55 18.64
CA ALA A 311 0.37 -0.08 19.18
C ALA A 311 0.29 0.38 20.64
N GLY A 312 -0.89 0.85 21.09
CA GLY A 312 -1.07 1.41 22.44
C GLY A 312 -0.16 2.61 22.73
N TRP A 313 0.39 3.26 21.70
CA TRP A 313 1.21 4.46 21.82
C TRP A 313 0.33 5.66 22.14
N ASP A 314 0.83 6.59 22.95
CA ASP A 314 0.26 7.94 23.05
C ASP A 314 0.09 8.48 21.62
N ASP A 315 -1.10 9.00 21.26
CA ASP A 315 -1.61 9.33 19.90
C ASP A 315 -0.67 10.08 18.94
N SER A 316 0.50 10.51 19.40
CA SER A 316 1.49 11.33 18.70
C SER A 316 2.49 10.59 17.79
N GLY A 317 2.59 9.26 17.79
CA GLY A 317 3.67 8.54 17.09
C GLY A 317 3.44 8.17 15.62
N VAL A 318 2.18 8.07 15.20
CA VAL A 318 1.76 7.60 13.85
C VAL A 318 0.86 8.64 13.21
N GLU A 319 1.14 9.06 11.98
CA GLU A 319 0.30 10.03 11.27
C GLU A 319 -0.01 9.60 9.84
N ALA A 320 -1.18 10.01 9.33
CA ALA A 320 -1.54 9.91 7.93
C ALA A 320 -0.92 11.06 7.12
N HIS A 321 -0.64 10.82 5.84
CA HIS A 321 -0.27 11.87 4.89
C HIS A 321 -0.86 11.61 3.50
N HIS A 322 -1.83 12.41 3.08
CA HIS A 322 -2.40 12.36 1.72
C HIS A 322 -2.95 13.70 1.25
N GLY A 323 -3.17 13.84 -0.06
CA GLY A 323 -3.49 15.13 -0.70
C GLY A 323 -4.78 15.82 -0.23
N SER A 324 -5.75 15.09 0.31
CA SER A 324 -6.99 15.67 0.86
C SER A 324 -6.86 16.25 2.28
N MET A 325 -5.71 16.09 2.94
CA MET A 325 -5.47 16.69 4.25
C MET A 325 -5.23 18.19 4.17
N ASN A 326 -5.61 18.90 5.24
CA ASN A 326 -5.34 20.33 5.38
C ASN A 326 -3.84 20.63 5.28
N LYS A 327 -3.49 21.70 4.55
CA LYS A 327 -2.10 22.10 4.30
C LYS A 327 -1.28 22.28 5.59
N GLN A 328 -1.87 22.87 6.63
CA GLN A 328 -1.16 23.11 7.89
C GLN A 328 -0.81 21.80 8.59
N ILE A 329 -1.72 20.82 8.55
CA ILE A 329 -1.51 19.48 9.11
C ILE A 329 -0.43 18.74 8.31
N ARG A 330 -0.50 18.77 6.97
CA ARG A 330 0.55 18.16 6.13
C ARG A 330 1.93 18.73 6.42
N LYS A 331 2.04 20.06 6.51
CA LYS A 331 3.31 20.73 6.83
C LYS A 331 3.84 20.34 8.22
N ASP A 332 2.96 20.18 9.20
CA ASP A 332 3.34 19.70 10.54
C ASP A 332 3.87 18.27 10.48
N VAL A 333 3.15 17.35 9.81
CA VAL A 333 3.58 15.96 9.60
C VAL A 333 4.92 15.89 8.88
N GLU A 334 5.09 16.62 7.77
CA GLU A 334 6.35 16.70 7.02
C GLU A 334 7.51 17.19 7.90
N GLN A 335 7.28 18.22 8.72
CA GLN A 335 8.29 18.77 9.62
C GLN A 335 8.68 17.79 10.73
N ARG A 336 7.70 17.18 11.38
CA ARG A 336 7.91 16.18 12.44
C ARG A 336 8.62 14.94 11.90
N LEU A 337 8.30 14.53 10.67
CA LEU A 337 8.97 13.44 9.98
C LEU A 337 10.45 13.76 9.72
N LYS A 338 10.76 14.95 9.16
CA LYS A 338 12.13 15.43 8.95
C LYS A 338 12.95 15.57 10.25
N MET A 339 12.28 15.80 11.38
CA MET A 339 12.92 15.92 12.69
C MET A 339 13.04 14.58 13.43
N GLY A 340 12.55 13.47 12.86
CA GLY A 340 12.58 12.14 13.51
C GLY A 340 11.64 12.04 14.72
N GLU A 341 10.64 12.92 14.77
CA GLU A 341 9.65 12.96 15.85
C GLU A 341 8.51 11.95 15.63
N LEU A 342 8.29 11.52 14.38
CA LEU A 342 7.33 10.47 14.01
C LEU A 342 8.00 9.11 13.89
N ARG A 343 7.33 8.07 14.40
CA ARG A 343 7.74 6.67 14.19
C ARG A 343 7.27 6.14 12.86
N CYS A 344 6.03 6.45 12.50
CA CYS A 344 5.43 5.96 11.27
C CYS A 344 4.62 7.07 10.61
N CYS A 345 4.86 7.27 9.32
CA CYS A 345 3.96 8.03 8.48
C CYS A 345 3.36 7.10 7.43
N VAL A 346 2.03 6.95 7.43
CA VAL A 346 1.34 6.20 6.38
C VAL A 346 0.93 7.18 5.31
N SER A 347 1.32 6.93 4.06
CA SER A 347 1.06 7.84 2.96
C SER A 347 0.53 7.14 1.72
N SER A 348 -0.30 7.87 0.96
CA SER A 348 -0.57 7.55 -0.44
C SER A 348 0.63 7.96 -1.33
N SER A 349 0.42 8.30 -2.59
CA SER A 349 1.45 8.89 -3.47
C SER A 349 1.99 10.27 -3.04
N SER A 350 1.48 10.88 -1.96
CA SER A 350 1.81 12.27 -1.63
C SER A 350 3.23 12.51 -1.09
N LEU A 351 3.86 11.49 -0.49
CA LEU A 351 5.28 11.53 -0.07
C LEU A 351 6.21 10.79 -1.05
N GLU A 352 5.69 10.36 -2.21
CA GLU A 352 6.47 9.68 -3.24
C GLU A 352 7.55 10.61 -3.84
N LEU A 353 7.20 11.89 -3.98
CA LEU A 353 8.03 12.91 -4.62
C LEU A 353 8.45 14.00 -3.65
N GLY A 354 9.71 14.43 -3.79
CA GLY A 354 10.10 15.82 -3.58
C GLY A 354 10.15 16.34 -2.14
N ILE A 355 10.39 15.49 -1.15
CA ILE A 355 10.79 15.93 0.19
C ILE A 355 12.04 15.15 0.59
N ASP A 356 13.11 15.86 0.93
CA ASP A 356 14.27 15.28 1.58
C ASP A 356 13.91 14.97 3.05
N ILE A 357 13.87 13.68 3.38
CA ILE A 357 13.52 13.17 4.71
C ILE A 357 14.63 12.22 5.16
N GLY A 358 15.80 12.79 5.47
CA GLY A 358 17.00 12.02 5.84
C GLY A 358 16.87 11.12 7.07
N THR A 359 15.81 11.29 7.89
CA THR A 359 15.51 10.48 9.09
C THR A 359 14.90 9.12 8.80
N VAL A 360 14.37 8.90 7.59
CA VAL A 360 13.65 7.66 7.25
C VAL A 360 14.65 6.55 6.98
N ASP A 361 14.58 5.49 7.78
CA ASP A 361 15.47 4.32 7.70
C ASP A 361 14.78 3.09 7.07
N LEU A 362 13.45 3.11 6.93
CA LEU A 362 12.70 2.05 6.25
C LEU A 362 11.49 2.59 5.46
N VAL A 363 11.29 2.03 4.27
CA VAL A 363 10.04 2.13 3.51
C VAL A 363 9.32 0.78 3.52
N ILE A 364 8.03 0.79 3.82
CA ILE A 364 7.15 -0.37 3.66
C ILE A 364 6.17 -0.05 2.53
N GLN A 365 6.03 -0.96 1.57
CA GLN A 365 5.07 -0.83 0.48
C GLN A 365 4.01 -1.92 0.60
N LEU A 366 2.78 -1.53 0.94
CA LEU A 366 1.63 -2.44 1.02
C LEU A 366 0.97 -2.56 -0.35
N GLY A 367 1.05 -3.76 -0.92
CA GLY A 367 0.64 -4.08 -2.28
C GLY A 367 1.58 -3.54 -3.35
N SER A 368 1.43 -4.00 -4.59
CA SER A 368 2.22 -3.49 -5.71
C SER A 368 1.96 -2.00 -5.94
N PRO A 369 3.00 -1.17 -6.16
CA PRO A 369 2.85 0.22 -6.56
C PRO A 369 2.38 0.40 -8.02
N GLY A 370 2.33 -0.67 -8.81
CA GLY A 370 1.89 -0.66 -10.22
C GLY A 370 2.95 -0.23 -11.23
N SER A 371 4.03 0.44 -10.83
CA SER A 371 5.12 0.83 -11.74
C SER A 371 6.50 0.68 -11.09
N ILE A 372 7.52 0.45 -11.92
CA ILE A 372 8.91 0.33 -11.50
C ILE A 372 9.43 1.69 -11.02
N ALA A 373 9.10 2.76 -11.74
CA ALA A 373 9.49 4.12 -11.41
C ALA A 373 8.93 4.56 -10.05
N THR A 374 7.64 4.33 -9.79
CA THR A 374 7.03 4.65 -8.48
C THR A 374 7.69 3.85 -7.36
N ALA A 375 7.97 2.56 -7.58
CA ALA A 375 8.68 1.75 -6.59
C ALA A 375 10.03 2.36 -6.23
N LEU A 376 10.86 2.69 -7.23
CA LEU A 376 12.19 3.30 -7.02
C LEU A 376 12.11 4.65 -6.32
N GLN A 377 11.13 5.49 -6.65
CA GLN A 377 10.91 6.78 -6.00
C GLN A 377 10.53 6.64 -4.52
N ARG A 378 9.66 5.66 -4.20
CA ARG A 378 9.25 5.34 -2.83
C ARG A 378 10.40 4.74 -2.03
N ILE A 379 11.09 3.73 -2.56
CA ILE A 379 12.28 3.11 -1.95
C ILE A 379 13.34 4.18 -1.66
N GLY A 380 13.55 5.09 -2.60
CA GLY A 380 14.50 6.19 -2.49
C GLY A 380 14.20 7.21 -1.39
N ARG A 381 13.09 7.08 -0.65
CA ARG A 381 12.81 7.89 0.55
C ARG A 381 13.52 7.37 1.80
N ALA A 382 13.87 6.09 1.86
CA ALA A 382 14.71 5.55 2.92
C ALA A 382 16.20 5.74 2.60
N GLY A 383 17.01 6.00 3.62
CA GLY A 383 18.47 6.18 3.44
C GLY A 383 18.81 7.33 2.48
N HIS A 384 18.06 8.44 2.56
CA HIS A 384 18.15 9.57 1.64
C HIS A 384 19.35 10.49 1.95
N HIS A 385 20.56 9.95 1.96
CA HIS A 385 21.81 10.70 2.08
C HIS A 385 22.91 10.04 1.23
N VAL A 386 23.98 10.77 0.94
CA VAL A 386 25.12 10.25 0.15
C VAL A 386 25.72 9.05 0.90
N GLY A 387 25.77 7.89 0.23
CA GLY A 387 26.27 6.63 0.81
C GLY A 387 25.22 5.79 1.56
N GLY A 388 24.01 6.31 1.81
CA GLY A 388 22.95 5.54 2.46
C GLY A 388 22.41 4.41 1.57
N ILE A 389 22.09 3.26 2.18
CA ILE A 389 21.47 2.10 1.51
C ILE A 389 19.95 2.23 1.61
N PRO A 390 19.21 2.42 0.50
CA PRO A 390 17.75 2.42 0.53
C PRO A 390 17.21 1.05 0.94
N ARG A 391 16.41 1.03 2.00
CA ARG A 391 15.77 -0.18 2.52
C ARG A 391 14.27 -0.15 2.29
N ALA A 392 13.74 -1.22 1.72
CA ALA A 392 12.30 -1.41 1.60
C ALA A 392 11.82 -2.84 1.85
N ARG A 393 10.61 -2.96 2.39
CA ARG A 393 9.89 -4.24 2.53
C ARG A 393 8.56 -4.17 1.79
N PHE A 394 8.34 -5.13 0.90
CA PHE A 394 7.08 -5.28 0.19
C PHE A 394 6.17 -6.25 0.93
N LEU A 395 4.92 -5.85 1.12
CA LEU A 395 3.90 -6.63 1.79
C LEU A 395 2.77 -6.95 0.80
N PRO A 396 2.66 -8.20 0.33
CA PRO A 396 1.66 -8.57 -0.64
C PRO A 396 0.26 -8.62 -0.01
N THR A 397 -0.74 -8.27 -0.81
CA THR A 397 -2.17 -8.24 -0.42
C THR A 397 -2.93 -9.48 -0.87
N GLY A 398 -2.32 -10.31 -1.72
CA GLY A 398 -2.84 -11.59 -2.16
C GLY A 398 -1.88 -12.29 -3.13
N PRO A 399 -2.15 -13.53 -3.56
CA PRO A 399 -1.24 -14.30 -4.42
C PRO A 399 -0.93 -13.65 -5.77
N HIS A 400 -1.91 -12.98 -6.39
CA HIS A 400 -1.71 -12.25 -7.64
C HIS A 400 -0.73 -11.10 -7.48
N ASP A 401 -0.90 -10.34 -6.41
CA ASP A 401 -0.07 -9.21 -6.03
C ASP A 401 1.34 -9.66 -5.64
N LEU A 402 1.49 -10.83 -5.03
CA LEU A 402 2.81 -11.45 -4.78
C LEU A 402 3.56 -11.74 -6.08
N VAL A 403 2.90 -12.30 -7.10
CA VAL A 403 3.53 -12.54 -8.42
C VAL A 403 4.02 -11.23 -9.03
N GLU A 404 3.22 -10.17 -8.90
CA GLU A 404 3.59 -8.84 -9.38
C GLU A 404 4.76 -8.24 -8.62
N LEU A 405 4.78 -8.32 -7.29
CA LEU A 405 5.89 -7.84 -6.46
C LEU A 405 7.19 -8.59 -6.74
N VAL A 406 7.14 -9.90 -7.00
CA VAL A 406 8.30 -10.67 -7.43
C VAL A 406 8.81 -10.23 -8.80
N ALA A 407 7.89 -9.96 -9.74
CA ALA A 407 8.25 -9.43 -11.05
C ALA A 407 8.85 -8.02 -10.93
N LEU A 408 8.30 -7.16 -10.07
CA LEU A 408 8.80 -5.82 -9.78
C LEU A 408 10.21 -5.85 -9.19
N GLN A 409 10.45 -6.67 -8.17
CA GLN A 409 11.79 -6.83 -7.60
C GLN A 409 12.78 -7.33 -8.67
N GLY A 410 12.39 -8.32 -9.47
CA GLY A 410 13.21 -8.79 -10.59
C GLY A 410 13.53 -7.69 -11.61
N ALA A 411 12.54 -6.87 -11.98
CA ALA A 411 12.71 -5.75 -12.90
C ALA A 411 13.71 -4.71 -12.34
N ILE A 412 13.52 -4.30 -11.08
CA ILE A 412 14.43 -3.37 -10.37
C ILE A 412 15.86 -3.92 -10.35
N MET A 413 16.04 -5.18 -9.95
CA MET A 413 17.36 -5.81 -9.87
C MET A 413 18.03 -5.96 -11.23
N SER A 414 17.26 -6.03 -12.31
CA SER A 414 17.77 -6.08 -13.69
C SER A 414 18.01 -4.70 -14.32
N GLY A 415 17.65 -3.61 -13.63
CA GLY A 415 17.75 -2.25 -14.15
C GLY A 415 16.71 -1.90 -15.23
N GLU A 416 15.62 -2.66 -15.32
CA GLU A 416 14.46 -2.32 -16.16
C GLU A 416 13.80 -1.04 -15.64
N MET A 417 13.27 -0.21 -16.54
CA MET A 417 12.66 1.09 -16.23
C MET A 417 11.41 1.29 -17.08
N ASP A 418 10.40 1.96 -16.52
CA ASP A 418 9.18 2.31 -17.27
C ASP A 418 9.46 3.37 -18.33
N LEU A 419 8.78 3.26 -19.47
CA LEU A 419 8.83 4.27 -20.52
C LEU A 419 7.85 5.41 -20.23
N LEU A 420 8.36 6.64 -20.29
CA LEU A 420 7.55 7.84 -20.25
C LEU A 420 6.73 7.95 -21.54
N THR A 421 5.46 8.30 -21.36
CA THR A 421 4.58 8.71 -22.45
C THR A 421 4.70 10.22 -22.67
N PHE A 422 4.31 10.67 -23.85
CA PHE A 422 4.43 12.06 -24.27
C PHE A 422 3.11 12.50 -24.88
N PRO A 423 2.25 13.23 -24.15
CA PRO A 423 1.01 13.74 -24.72
C PRO A 423 1.32 14.72 -25.86
N GLU A 424 0.69 14.52 -27.01
CA GLU A 424 0.86 15.38 -28.20
C GLU A 424 -0.43 16.14 -28.50
N ASN A 425 -0.29 17.34 -29.05
CA ASN A 425 -1.38 18.17 -29.57
C ASN A 425 -2.59 18.28 -28.61
N SER A 426 -2.37 18.48 -27.30
CA SER A 426 -3.48 18.63 -26.34
C SER A 426 -4.24 19.94 -26.60
N LEU A 427 -5.37 19.86 -27.30
CA LEU A 427 -6.08 21.02 -27.86
C LEU A 427 -6.75 21.87 -26.77
N ASP A 428 -7.14 21.26 -25.65
CA ASP A 428 -7.69 21.96 -24.49
C ASP A 428 -6.64 22.81 -23.75
N VAL A 429 -5.41 22.30 -23.62
CA VAL A 429 -4.28 23.05 -23.07
C VAL A 429 -3.88 24.19 -24.01
N LEU A 430 -3.89 23.93 -25.32
CA LEU A 430 -3.65 24.95 -26.34
C LEU A 430 -4.66 26.08 -26.25
N ALA A 431 -5.97 25.76 -26.17
CA ALA A 431 -7.02 26.74 -26.02
C ALA A 431 -6.78 27.67 -24.81
N GLN A 432 -6.43 27.08 -23.66
CA GLN A 432 -6.07 27.84 -22.46
C GLN A 432 -4.84 28.74 -22.67
N PHE A 433 -3.80 28.23 -23.35
CA PHE A 433 -2.58 28.99 -23.64
C PHE A 433 -2.86 30.20 -24.53
N MET A 434 -3.67 30.05 -25.59
CA MET A 434 -4.04 31.13 -26.50
C MET A 434 -4.82 32.25 -25.80
N VAL A 435 -5.74 31.89 -24.91
CA VAL A 435 -6.42 32.86 -24.05
C VAL A 435 -5.41 33.64 -23.20
N GLY A 436 -4.38 32.98 -22.68
CA GLY A 436 -3.30 33.62 -21.92
C GLY A 436 -2.45 34.57 -22.75
N LEU A 437 -2.15 34.20 -23.99
CA LEU A 437 -1.28 34.94 -24.91
C LEU A 437 -1.86 36.33 -25.25
N THR A 438 -3.16 36.38 -25.55
CA THR A 438 -3.88 37.63 -25.93
C THR A 438 -4.09 38.61 -24.76
N ILE A 439 -3.74 38.23 -23.53
CA ILE A 439 -3.84 39.14 -22.36
C ILE A 439 -2.86 40.32 -22.48
N VAL A 440 -1.67 40.06 -23.06
CA VAL A 440 -0.58 41.04 -23.11
C VAL A 440 -0.73 42.00 -24.29
N GLY A 441 -1.36 41.56 -25.38
CA GLY A 441 -1.63 42.36 -26.56
C GLY A 441 -2.33 41.55 -27.65
N GLU A 442 -2.65 42.23 -28.76
CA GLU A 442 -3.06 41.58 -30.01
C GLU A 442 -1.87 40.82 -30.61
N GLN A 443 -2.15 39.69 -31.26
CA GLN A 443 -1.14 38.79 -31.82
C GLN A 443 -1.49 38.49 -33.27
N ASP A 444 -0.48 38.33 -34.12
CA ASP A 444 -0.66 37.82 -35.48
C ASP A 444 -0.93 36.30 -35.44
N ILE A 445 -1.86 35.82 -36.26
CA ILE A 445 -2.32 34.42 -36.24
C ILE A 445 -1.20 33.46 -36.63
N ASP A 446 -0.36 33.82 -37.60
CA ASP A 446 0.72 32.96 -38.11
C ASP A 446 1.91 32.94 -37.14
N GLU A 447 2.29 34.09 -36.58
CA GLU A 447 3.35 34.16 -35.54
C GLU A 447 3.01 33.30 -34.31
N VAL A 448 1.73 33.25 -33.95
CA VAL A 448 1.25 32.40 -32.85
C VAL A 448 1.37 30.91 -33.21
N TYR A 449 1.09 30.53 -34.45
CA TYR A 449 1.27 29.15 -34.91
C TYR A 449 2.74 28.72 -34.90
N GLU A 450 3.66 29.58 -35.34
CA GLU A 450 5.11 29.35 -35.24
C GLU A 450 5.56 29.17 -33.79
N LEU A 451 5.04 30.00 -32.88
CA LEU A 451 5.30 29.89 -31.44
C LEU A 451 4.83 28.55 -30.87
N ILE A 452 3.64 28.11 -31.25
CA ILE A 452 3.05 26.86 -30.77
C ILE A 452 3.84 25.66 -31.28
N THR A 453 4.14 25.62 -32.59
CA THR A 453 4.85 24.49 -33.22
C THR A 453 6.31 24.39 -32.81
N ALA A 454 6.91 25.47 -32.31
CA ALA A 454 8.22 25.42 -31.65
C ALA A 454 8.20 24.64 -30.32
N ALA A 455 7.03 24.48 -29.67
CA ALA A 455 6.90 23.64 -28.49
C ALA A 455 6.87 22.16 -28.90
N TRP A 456 7.76 21.35 -28.31
CA TRP A 456 7.94 19.95 -28.70
C TRP A 456 6.64 19.12 -28.77
N PRO A 457 5.69 19.20 -27.82
CA PRO A 457 4.42 18.46 -27.89
C PRO A 457 3.49 18.85 -29.05
N TYR A 458 3.72 20.00 -29.68
CA TYR A 458 2.88 20.59 -30.74
C TYR A 458 3.61 20.72 -32.09
N ARG A 459 4.83 20.16 -32.20
CA ARG A 459 5.67 20.22 -33.41
C ARG A 459 5.04 19.65 -34.68
N TYR A 460 3.99 18.85 -34.53
CA TYR A 460 3.21 18.26 -35.62
C TYR A 460 1.73 18.69 -35.58
N LEU A 461 1.41 19.81 -34.92
CA LEU A 461 0.05 20.34 -34.86
C LEU A 461 -0.43 20.73 -36.27
N PRO A 462 -1.49 20.13 -36.82
CA PRO A 462 -2.06 20.55 -38.10
C PRO A 462 -2.54 22.00 -38.02
N TYR A 463 -2.30 22.78 -39.10
CA TYR A 463 -2.75 24.17 -39.15
C TYR A 463 -4.27 24.30 -39.05
N ASP A 464 -5.02 23.40 -39.69
CA ASP A 464 -6.49 23.39 -39.62
C ASP A 464 -6.99 23.20 -38.17
N ASP A 465 -6.39 22.30 -37.40
CA ASP A 465 -6.73 22.10 -35.98
C ASP A 465 -6.46 23.36 -35.15
N TYR A 466 -5.42 24.12 -35.49
CA TYR A 466 -5.11 25.40 -34.84
C TYR A 466 -6.17 26.47 -35.16
N ILE A 467 -6.59 26.59 -36.42
CA ILE A 467 -7.66 27.50 -36.84
C ILE A 467 -8.99 27.13 -36.17
N GLU A 468 -9.33 25.85 -36.09
CA GLU A 468 -10.55 25.39 -35.39
C GLU A 468 -10.54 25.75 -33.89
N VAL A 469 -9.36 25.77 -33.25
CA VAL A 469 -9.24 26.24 -31.85
C VAL A 469 -9.57 27.74 -31.77
N ILE A 470 -9.12 28.54 -32.74
CA ILE A 470 -9.43 29.98 -32.81
C ILE A 470 -10.95 30.18 -32.96
N ASP A 471 -11.56 29.49 -33.91
CA ASP A 471 -13.01 29.56 -34.16
C ASP A 471 -13.80 29.20 -32.91
N MET A 472 -13.47 28.08 -32.28
CA MET A 472 -14.10 27.64 -31.03
C MET A 472 -13.99 28.69 -29.91
N LEU A 473 -12.82 29.32 -29.77
CA LEU A 473 -12.61 30.36 -28.77
C LEU A 473 -13.31 31.68 -29.12
N GLU A 474 -13.50 32.00 -30.40
CA GLU A 474 -14.28 33.15 -30.84
C GLU A 474 -15.77 32.95 -30.54
N GLU A 475 -16.33 31.79 -30.89
CA GLU A 475 -17.72 31.41 -30.63
C GLU A 475 -18.05 31.49 -29.13
N GLU A 476 -17.13 31.01 -28.29
CA GLU A 476 -17.22 31.06 -26.83
C GLU A 476 -16.86 32.43 -26.23
N LYS A 477 -16.62 33.43 -27.09
CA LYS A 477 -16.30 34.84 -26.74
C LYS A 477 -15.10 34.96 -25.82
N ARG A 478 -14.11 34.07 -25.99
CA ARG A 478 -12.82 34.12 -25.31
C ARG A 478 -11.82 34.94 -26.11
N LEU A 479 -11.84 34.80 -27.43
CA LEU A 479 -11.03 35.59 -28.35
C LEU A 479 -11.91 36.49 -29.21
N TRP A 480 -11.30 37.55 -29.73
CA TRP A 480 -11.77 38.33 -30.86
C TRP A 480 -10.81 38.06 -32.00
N VAL A 481 -11.34 37.87 -33.21
CA VAL A 481 -10.56 37.53 -34.39
C VAL A 481 -10.85 38.57 -35.47
N ASP A 482 -9.80 39.05 -36.12
CA ASP A 482 -9.86 39.86 -37.33
C ASP A 482 -9.16 39.11 -38.45
N TRP A 483 -9.95 38.42 -39.27
CA TRP A 483 -9.46 37.64 -40.40
C TRP A 483 -8.92 38.51 -41.55
N GLU A 484 -9.29 39.79 -41.63
CA GLU A 484 -8.77 40.70 -42.65
C GLU A 484 -7.37 41.19 -42.28
N GLU A 485 -7.16 41.52 -41.00
CA GLU A 485 -5.87 41.97 -40.48
C GLU A 485 -4.96 40.85 -39.96
N ASN A 486 -5.41 39.58 -40.01
CA ASN A 486 -4.71 38.39 -39.52
C ASN A 486 -4.36 38.45 -38.02
N THR A 487 -5.24 39.03 -37.19
CA THR A 487 -4.97 39.23 -35.76
C THR A 487 -5.98 38.60 -34.83
N ILE A 488 -5.50 38.18 -33.65
CA ILE A 488 -6.33 37.74 -32.53
C ILE A 488 -6.10 38.62 -31.29
N GLY A 489 -7.18 38.92 -30.60
CA GLY A 489 -7.18 39.72 -29.39
C GLY A 489 -8.05 39.12 -28.29
N LYS A 490 -7.95 39.68 -27.08
CA LYS A 490 -8.78 39.25 -25.95
C LYS A 490 -10.22 39.74 -26.12
N ARG A 491 -11.20 38.91 -25.73
CA ARG A 491 -12.62 39.30 -25.68
C ARG A 491 -13.24 38.97 -24.32
N GLY A 492 -14.24 39.76 -23.92
CA GLY A 492 -15.04 39.49 -22.72
C GLY A 492 -14.21 39.37 -21.43
N TYR A 493 -14.43 38.29 -20.68
CA TYR A 493 -13.83 38.05 -19.36
C TYR A 493 -12.54 37.20 -19.39
N SER A 494 -11.92 37.05 -20.57
CA SER A 494 -10.78 36.14 -20.78
C SER A 494 -9.62 36.30 -19.80
N GLN A 495 -9.21 37.54 -19.52
CA GLN A 495 -8.13 37.80 -18.55
C GLN A 495 -8.47 37.31 -17.14
N MET A 496 -9.70 37.57 -16.68
CA MET A 496 -10.15 37.14 -15.37
C MET A 496 -10.25 35.61 -15.30
N ILE A 497 -10.86 34.99 -16.32
CA ILE A 497 -11.03 33.55 -16.41
C ILE A 497 -9.66 32.85 -16.41
N TYR A 498 -8.71 33.31 -17.22
CA TYR A 498 -7.38 32.74 -17.28
C TYR A 498 -6.68 32.80 -15.91
N TYR A 499 -6.68 33.96 -15.25
CA TYR A 499 -6.03 34.13 -13.95
C TYR A 499 -6.63 33.30 -12.82
N THR A 500 -7.92 32.94 -12.88
CA THR A 500 -8.59 32.16 -11.82
C THR A 500 -8.68 30.67 -12.13
N ASN A 501 -8.42 30.25 -13.37
CA ASN A 501 -8.63 28.86 -13.81
C ASN A 501 -7.40 28.18 -14.42
N LEU A 502 -6.27 28.90 -14.66
CA LEU A 502 -5.08 28.31 -15.27
C LEU A 502 -4.64 27.03 -14.55
N GLY A 503 -4.57 25.94 -15.30
CA GLY A 503 -4.05 24.67 -14.85
C GLY A 503 -4.61 23.50 -15.64
N THR A 504 -4.14 22.29 -15.36
CA THR A 504 -4.57 21.08 -16.09
C THR A 504 -5.09 19.97 -15.19
N ILE A 505 -4.98 20.13 -13.86
CA ILE A 505 -5.48 19.19 -12.86
C ILE A 505 -6.99 19.37 -12.71
N SER A 506 -7.76 18.28 -12.80
CA SER A 506 -9.21 18.27 -12.58
C SER A 506 -9.54 17.82 -11.15
N PRO A 507 -10.43 18.54 -10.43
CA PRO A 507 -10.91 18.08 -9.13
C PRO A 507 -11.85 16.89 -9.32
N ASP A 508 -11.62 15.81 -8.59
CA ASP A 508 -12.58 14.70 -8.51
C ASP A 508 -13.71 15.07 -7.52
N ASN A 509 -14.95 14.99 -8.00
CA ASN A 509 -16.15 15.24 -7.20
C ASN A 509 -16.84 13.92 -6.84
N ASN A 510 -17.32 13.78 -5.61
CA ASN A 510 -18.16 12.67 -5.20
C ASN A 510 -19.60 12.86 -5.67
N TYR A 511 -20.29 11.77 -5.98
CA TYR A 511 -21.72 11.70 -6.25
C TYR A 511 -22.47 11.34 -4.97
N LEU A 512 -23.62 11.97 -4.74
CA LEU A 512 -24.53 11.64 -3.65
C LEU A 512 -25.45 10.50 -4.08
N VAL A 513 -25.60 9.48 -3.24
CA VAL A 513 -26.52 8.36 -3.48
C VAL A 513 -27.82 8.62 -2.73
N LEU A 514 -28.92 8.63 -3.46
CA LEU A 514 -30.25 8.96 -2.96
C LEU A 514 -31.23 7.82 -3.24
N ASN A 515 -32.12 7.56 -2.30
CA ASN A 515 -33.25 6.65 -2.51
C ASN A 515 -34.35 7.35 -3.34
N THR A 516 -35.34 6.60 -3.84
CA THR A 516 -36.45 7.15 -4.64
C THR A 516 -37.33 8.16 -3.90
N ASP A 517 -37.32 8.15 -2.56
CA ASP A 517 -38.00 9.14 -1.72
C ASP A 517 -37.15 10.41 -1.46
N GLY A 518 -35.93 10.46 -2.01
CA GLY A 518 -34.99 11.57 -1.86
C GLY A 518 -34.08 11.50 -0.62
N SER A 519 -34.18 10.46 0.20
CA SER A 519 -33.31 10.27 1.37
C SER A 519 -31.86 9.95 0.96
N MET A 520 -30.88 10.53 1.66
CA MET A 520 -29.46 10.30 1.40
C MET A 520 -29.00 8.98 2.02
N ILE A 521 -28.45 8.10 1.18
CA ILE A 521 -27.90 6.80 1.58
C ILE A 521 -26.38 6.91 1.79
N GLY A 522 -25.68 7.68 0.96
CA GLY A 522 -24.23 7.85 1.08
C GLY A 522 -23.61 8.63 -0.09
N GLN A 523 -22.32 8.41 -0.34
CA GLN A 523 -21.58 9.01 -1.44
C GLN A 523 -20.81 7.94 -2.23
N LEU A 524 -20.54 8.21 -3.51
CA LEU A 524 -19.71 7.39 -4.39
C LEU A 524 -18.67 8.28 -5.09
N SER A 525 -17.49 7.74 -5.38
CA SER A 525 -16.49 8.48 -6.18
C SER A 525 -16.95 8.61 -7.64
N SER A 526 -16.54 9.71 -8.30
CA SER A 526 -16.72 9.92 -9.75
C SER A 526 -16.23 8.74 -10.59
N SER A 527 -15.08 8.16 -10.23
CA SER A 527 -14.46 7.02 -10.91
C SER A 527 -15.33 5.76 -10.84
N PHE A 528 -15.94 5.49 -9.69
CA PHE A 528 -16.82 4.34 -9.54
C PHE A 528 -18.15 4.56 -10.24
N VAL A 529 -18.74 5.76 -10.12
CA VAL A 529 -19.93 6.12 -10.88
C VAL A 529 -19.68 6.02 -12.39
N SER A 530 -18.44 6.27 -12.84
CA SER A 530 -18.07 6.08 -14.24
C SER A 530 -17.91 4.62 -14.68
N SER A 531 -17.97 3.66 -13.76
CA SER A 531 -17.96 2.22 -14.09
C SER A 531 -19.35 1.59 -14.08
N VAL A 532 -20.39 2.32 -13.67
CA VAL A 532 -21.76 1.79 -13.49
C VAL A 532 -22.79 2.50 -14.37
N ARG A 533 -23.86 1.78 -14.72
CA ARG A 533 -24.96 2.19 -15.60
C ARG A 533 -26.32 2.15 -14.88
N PRO A 534 -27.34 2.87 -15.37
CA PRO A 534 -28.72 2.62 -14.97
C PRO A 534 -29.12 1.16 -15.21
N GLY A 535 -29.64 0.49 -14.18
CA GLY A 535 -29.93 -0.94 -14.14
C GLY A 535 -28.96 -1.74 -13.28
N ASP A 536 -27.73 -1.25 -13.09
CA ASP A 536 -26.71 -1.92 -12.29
C ASP A 536 -27.08 -1.91 -10.81
N VAL A 537 -26.68 -2.95 -10.10
CA VAL A 537 -26.91 -3.07 -8.65
C VAL A 537 -25.62 -2.69 -7.94
N ILE A 538 -25.66 -1.83 -6.94
CA ILE A 538 -24.50 -1.39 -6.17
C ILE A 538 -24.66 -1.71 -4.68
N LEU A 539 -23.54 -1.92 -3.98
CA LEU A 539 -23.55 -2.12 -2.53
C LEU A 539 -23.18 -0.83 -1.81
N LEU A 540 -24.02 -0.42 -0.86
CA LEU A 540 -23.75 0.75 -0.01
C LEU A 540 -24.27 0.48 1.41
N GLY A 541 -23.37 0.58 2.41
CA GLY A 541 -23.75 0.31 3.80
C GLY A 541 -24.28 -1.10 4.06
N GLY A 542 -23.78 -2.11 3.33
CA GLY A 542 -24.22 -3.52 3.46
C GLY A 542 -25.59 -3.83 2.85
N THR A 543 -26.22 -2.87 2.18
CA THR A 543 -27.50 -3.04 1.47
C THR A 543 -27.30 -2.86 -0.03
N THR A 544 -27.96 -3.68 -0.84
CA THR A 544 -27.89 -3.64 -2.31
C THR A 544 -28.98 -2.74 -2.89
N TYR A 545 -28.59 -1.88 -3.83
CA TYR A 545 -29.50 -0.95 -4.48
C TYR A 545 -29.33 -0.98 -6.00
N ARG A 546 -30.43 -1.06 -6.74
CA ARG A 546 -30.43 -0.90 -8.19
C ARG A 546 -30.42 0.57 -8.58
N ILE A 547 -29.47 0.97 -9.40
CA ILE A 547 -29.38 2.31 -9.98
C ILE A 547 -30.55 2.49 -10.96
N GLN A 548 -31.43 3.44 -10.68
CA GLN A 548 -32.51 3.82 -11.58
C GLN A 548 -32.05 4.87 -12.59
N SER A 549 -31.32 5.87 -12.09
CA SER A 549 -30.79 6.95 -12.91
C SER A 549 -29.59 7.60 -12.25
N ILE A 550 -28.69 8.12 -13.08
CA ILE A 550 -27.57 8.94 -12.67
C ILE A 550 -27.82 10.31 -13.29
N GLN A 551 -28.00 11.34 -12.46
CA GLN A 551 -28.34 12.69 -12.91
C GLN A 551 -27.51 13.72 -12.14
N GLY A 552 -26.68 14.50 -12.85
CA GLY A 552 -25.80 15.44 -12.19
C GLY A 552 -24.87 14.70 -11.21
N SER A 553 -24.71 15.23 -10.00
CA SER A 553 -23.95 14.62 -8.90
C SER A 553 -24.81 13.70 -8.02
N ARG A 554 -25.89 13.13 -8.55
CA ARG A 554 -26.84 12.27 -7.82
C ARG A 554 -27.00 10.93 -8.51
N VAL A 555 -26.94 9.86 -7.72
CA VAL A 555 -27.26 8.49 -8.14
C VAL A 555 -28.56 8.12 -7.43
N ASN A 556 -29.65 8.01 -8.18
CA ASN A 556 -30.95 7.59 -7.64
C ASN A 556 -31.04 6.08 -7.69
N VAL A 557 -31.34 5.47 -6.55
CA VAL A 557 -31.32 4.02 -6.40
C VAL A 557 -32.57 3.50 -5.68
N THR A 558 -32.87 2.22 -5.89
CA THR A 558 -33.95 1.49 -5.22
C THR A 558 -33.40 0.24 -4.56
N PRO A 559 -33.73 -0.08 -3.30
CA PRO A 559 -33.23 -1.29 -2.64
C PRO A 559 -33.70 -2.56 -3.40
N VAL A 560 -32.81 -3.52 -3.57
CA VAL A 560 -33.08 -4.82 -4.21
C VAL A 560 -32.39 -5.93 -3.45
N THR A 561 -32.93 -7.15 -3.45
CA THR A 561 -32.37 -8.33 -2.77
C THR A 561 -32.13 -9.47 -3.76
N GLY A 562 -31.09 -10.28 -3.54
CA GLY A 562 -30.78 -11.46 -4.37
C GLY A 562 -30.13 -11.17 -5.73
N PHE A 563 -29.68 -9.94 -5.98
CA PHE A 563 -28.94 -9.56 -7.20
C PHE A 563 -27.46 -9.30 -6.87
N ARG A 564 -26.56 -9.70 -7.77
CA ARG A 564 -25.11 -9.46 -7.66
C ARG A 564 -24.80 -7.95 -7.72
N PRO A 565 -24.20 -7.34 -6.68
CA PRO A 565 -23.84 -5.94 -6.72
C PRO A 565 -22.46 -5.72 -7.36
N THR A 566 -22.33 -4.64 -8.12
CA THR A 566 -21.07 -3.97 -8.43
C THR A 566 -20.67 -3.15 -7.21
N VAL A 567 -19.63 -3.55 -6.50
CA VAL A 567 -19.19 -2.82 -5.32
C VAL A 567 -18.32 -1.65 -5.70
N PRO A 568 -18.47 -0.49 -5.04
CA PRO A 568 -17.58 0.64 -5.19
C PRO A 568 -16.13 0.24 -5.04
N SER A 569 -15.44 0.04 -6.16
CA SER A 569 -14.00 -0.03 -6.16
C SER A 569 -13.51 1.39 -5.92
N TRP A 570 -13.19 1.67 -4.67
CA TRP A 570 -12.55 2.92 -4.23
C TRP A 570 -11.10 3.03 -4.73
N SER A 571 -10.75 2.29 -5.79
CA SER A 571 -9.45 2.19 -6.46
C SER A 571 -9.28 3.21 -7.59
N GLY A 572 -10.22 4.12 -7.78
CA GLY A 572 -10.22 5.09 -8.88
C GLY A 572 -9.06 6.09 -8.94
N GLU A 573 -8.15 6.08 -7.97
CA GLU A 573 -6.91 6.86 -7.99
C GLU A 573 -5.65 6.01 -8.25
N ALA A 574 -5.75 4.67 -8.29
CA ALA A 574 -4.62 3.80 -8.58
C ALA A 574 -4.36 3.76 -10.08
N LEU A 575 -3.15 4.13 -10.49
CA LEU A 575 -2.68 3.99 -11.87
C LEU A 575 -2.65 2.51 -12.26
N SER A 576 -2.95 2.22 -13.53
CA SER A 576 -2.78 0.88 -14.11
C SER A 576 -1.34 0.42 -13.94
N ARG A 577 -1.13 -0.90 -13.86
CA ARG A 577 0.21 -1.46 -13.98
C ARG A 577 0.87 -0.99 -15.28
N SER A 578 2.15 -0.61 -15.22
CA SER A 578 2.90 -0.17 -16.40
C SER A 578 3.07 -1.31 -17.43
N PRO A 579 3.22 -1.00 -18.73
CA PRO A 579 3.50 -2.00 -19.75
C PRO A 579 4.78 -2.80 -19.47
N GLU A 580 5.83 -2.14 -18.97
CA GLU A 580 7.12 -2.76 -18.66
C GLU A 580 7.00 -3.72 -17.47
N LEU A 581 6.34 -3.31 -16.38
CA LEU A 581 6.08 -4.22 -15.26
C LEU A 581 5.18 -5.39 -15.69
N SER A 582 4.17 -5.15 -16.52
CA SER A 582 3.34 -6.20 -17.10
C SER A 582 4.14 -7.18 -17.95
N HIS A 583 5.12 -6.70 -18.72
CA HIS A 583 6.04 -7.56 -19.46
C HIS A 583 6.87 -8.44 -18.51
N SER A 584 7.37 -7.87 -17.42
CA SER A 584 8.11 -8.59 -16.39
C SER A 584 7.25 -9.65 -15.69
N VAL A 585 5.97 -9.39 -15.42
CA VAL A 585 4.99 -10.38 -14.93
C VAL A 585 4.83 -11.53 -15.93
N LEU A 586 4.60 -11.23 -17.21
CA LEU A 586 4.45 -12.24 -18.25
C LEU A 586 5.73 -13.09 -18.44
N LYS A 587 6.91 -12.48 -18.28
CA LYS A 587 8.22 -13.15 -18.34
C LYS A 587 8.38 -14.14 -17.18
N LEU A 588 8.04 -13.72 -15.96
CA LEU A 588 8.05 -14.58 -14.77
C LEU A 588 7.08 -15.77 -14.94
N GLN A 589 5.82 -15.49 -15.30
CA GLN A 589 4.79 -16.52 -15.53
C GLN A 589 5.21 -17.53 -16.61
N LYS A 590 5.79 -17.04 -17.72
CA LYS A 590 6.30 -17.90 -18.79
C LYS A 590 7.46 -18.78 -18.30
N ALA A 591 8.38 -18.23 -17.52
CA ALA A 591 9.54 -18.95 -17.03
C ALA A 591 9.16 -20.06 -16.04
N THR A 592 8.24 -19.78 -15.10
CA THR A 592 7.70 -20.78 -14.17
C THR A 592 6.90 -21.86 -14.90
N MET A 593 6.05 -21.49 -15.86
CA MET A 593 5.33 -22.46 -16.71
C MET A 593 6.29 -23.38 -17.48
N LEU A 594 7.37 -22.82 -18.07
CA LEU A 594 8.35 -23.61 -18.81
C LEU A 594 9.07 -24.61 -17.90
N ALA A 595 9.40 -24.22 -16.66
CA ALA A 595 9.99 -25.11 -15.67
C ALA A 595 9.04 -26.28 -15.37
N LEU A 596 7.78 -25.97 -15.03
CA LEU A 596 6.75 -26.97 -14.73
C LEU A 596 6.51 -27.93 -15.90
N ARG A 597 6.39 -27.43 -17.13
CA ARG A 597 6.22 -28.26 -18.33
C ARG A 597 7.41 -29.17 -18.62
N ARG A 598 8.61 -28.77 -18.20
CA ARG A 598 9.83 -29.57 -18.32
C ARG A 598 10.05 -30.48 -17.11
N GLN A 599 9.05 -30.61 -16.23
CA GLN A 599 9.13 -31.38 -14.98
C GLN A 599 10.32 -30.94 -14.10
N ARG A 600 10.62 -29.63 -14.11
CA ARG A 600 11.62 -29.00 -13.25
C ARG A 600 10.92 -28.20 -12.17
N ASP A 601 11.53 -28.14 -11.01
CA ASP A 601 11.01 -27.35 -9.89
C ASP A 601 11.21 -25.83 -10.14
N PRO A 602 10.12 -25.04 -10.25
CA PRO A 602 10.22 -23.59 -10.42
C PRO A 602 10.84 -22.89 -9.20
N ARG A 603 10.83 -23.49 -8.00
CA ARG A 603 11.42 -22.90 -6.79
C ARG A 603 12.92 -22.65 -6.96
N ARG A 604 13.62 -23.49 -7.72
CA ARG A 604 15.05 -23.31 -8.01
C ARG A 604 15.30 -22.04 -8.84
N LEU A 605 14.49 -21.82 -9.88
CA LEU A 605 14.56 -20.60 -10.70
C LEU A 605 14.30 -19.34 -9.85
N LEU A 606 13.32 -19.41 -8.96
CA LEU A 606 12.93 -18.30 -8.09
C LEU A 606 14.03 -17.97 -7.06
N LYS A 607 14.68 -18.98 -6.47
CA LYS A 607 15.79 -18.78 -5.53
C LYS A 607 17.07 -18.32 -6.22
N GLU A 608 17.54 -19.07 -7.21
CA GLU A 608 18.86 -18.85 -7.82
C GLU A 608 18.83 -17.73 -8.87
N GLY A 609 17.73 -17.59 -9.62
CA GLY A 609 17.62 -16.60 -10.70
C GLY A 609 17.08 -15.25 -10.25
N TYR A 610 16.09 -15.24 -9.36
CA TYR A 610 15.47 -14.00 -8.85
C TYR A 610 15.95 -13.61 -7.44
N GLY A 611 16.77 -14.43 -6.78
CA GLY A 611 17.32 -14.12 -5.45
C GLY A 611 16.28 -14.18 -4.32
N LEU A 612 15.16 -14.90 -4.51
CA LEU A 612 14.06 -14.89 -3.55
C LEU A 612 14.29 -15.84 -2.38
N SER A 613 13.70 -15.51 -1.23
CA SER A 613 13.68 -16.41 -0.07
C SER A 613 12.91 -17.70 -0.36
N SER A 614 13.16 -18.74 0.45
CA SER A 614 12.48 -20.03 0.28
C SER A 614 10.98 -19.95 0.45
N ARG A 615 10.48 -19.11 1.37
CA ARG A 615 9.05 -18.94 1.62
C ARG A 615 8.35 -18.26 0.44
N ILE A 616 8.96 -17.22 -0.12
CA ILE A 616 8.43 -16.51 -1.29
C ILE A 616 8.43 -17.41 -2.52
N SER A 617 9.54 -18.12 -2.74
CA SER A 617 9.67 -19.08 -3.83
C SER A 617 8.61 -20.17 -3.77
N GLU A 618 8.33 -20.70 -2.57
CA GLU A 618 7.28 -21.70 -2.33
C GLU A 618 5.90 -21.15 -2.66
N ALA A 619 5.55 -19.97 -2.15
CA ALA A 619 4.23 -19.37 -2.35
C ALA A 619 3.93 -19.09 -3.83
N VAL A 620 4.90 -18.53 -4.57
CA VAL A 620 4.75 -18.30 -6.02
C VAL A 620 4.71 -19.62 -6.78
N ALA A 621 5.58 -20.57 -6.47
CA ALA A 621 5.59 -21.88 -7.12
C ALA A 621 4.25 -22.60 -6.94
N ARG A 622 3.72 -22.67 -5.71
CA ARG A 622 2.42 -23.29 -5.41
C ARG A 622 1.28 -22.64 -6.19
N PHE A 623 1.23 -21.32 -6.23
CA PHE A 623 0.19 -20.60 -6.99
C PHE A 623 0.26 -20.93 -8.48
N MET A 624 1.47 -20.96 -9.06
CA MET A 624 1.67 -21.32 -10.46
C MET A 624 1.40 -22.81 -10.75
N GLU A 625 1.75 -23.71 -9.83
CA GLU A 625 1.44 -25.15 -9.89
C GLU A 625 -0.06 -25.39 -9.90
N GLN A 626 -0.78 -24.75 -8.98
CA GLN A 626 -2.24 -24.81 -8.93
C GLN A 626 -2.86 -24.33 -10.23
N HIS A 627 -2.40 -23.19 -10.76
CA HIS A 627 -2.89 -22.66 -12.02
C HIS A 627 -2.65 -23.63 -13.18
N VAL A 628 -1.42 -24.12 -13.35
CA VAL A 628 -1.07 -25.05 -14.43
C VAL A 628 -1.82 -26.38 -14.32
N ALA A 629 -2.08 -26.88 -13.11
CA ALA A 629 -2.84 -28.10 -12.89
C ALA A 629 -4.30 -28.00 -13.37
N GLU A 630 -4.88 -26.80 -13.33
CA GLU A 630 -6.29 -26.57 -13.67
C GLU A 630 -6.50 -26.09 -15.11
N SER A 631 -5.65 -25.18 -15.61
CA SER A 631 -5.82 -24.58 -16.94
C SER A 631 -4.90 -25.17 -18.02
N PHE A 632 -3.82 -25.86 -17.64
CA PHE A 632 -2.71 -26.33 -18.50
C PHE A 632 -1.96 -25.24 -19.29
N GLU A 633 -2.50 -24.03 -19.33
CA GLU A 633 -2.04 -22.89 -20.10
C GLU A 633 -1.97 -21.65 -19.20
N VAL A 634 -1.01 -20.78 -19.48
CA VAL A 634 -0.77 -19.53 -18.74
C VAL A 634 -0.78 -18.37 -19.73
N PRO A 635 -1.29 -17.18 -19.34
CA PRO A 635 -1.08 -15.97 -20.14
C PRO A 635 0.41 -15.76 -20.41
N GLY A 636 0.72 -15.23 -21.59
CA GLY A 636 2.11 -15.00 -21.99
C GLY A 636 2.21 -13.94 -23.06
N PRO A 637 3.42 -13.51 -23.45
CA PRO A 637 3.59 -12.39 -24.39
C PRO A 637 2.84 -12.55 -25.72
N ASN A 638 2.65 -13.80 -26.19
CA ASN A 638 1.97 -14.13 -27.45
C ASN A 638 0.65 -14.88 -27.23
N ARG A 639 0.06 -14.79 -26.03
CA ARG A 639 -1.13 -15.57 -25.67
C ARG A 639 -2.04 -14.81 -24.71
N ILE A 640 -3.34 -14.91 -24.98
CA ILE A 640 -4.42 -14.50 -24.07
C ILE A 640 -5.32 -15.71 -23.83
N MET A 641 -5.82 -15.86 -22.61
CA MET A 641 -6.79 -16.89 -22.24
C MET A 641 -8.19 -16.28 -22.16
N MET A 642 -9.18 -16.97 -22.71
CA MET A 642 -10.58 -16.59 -22.71
C MET A 642 -11.38 -17.77 -22.18
N GLU A 643 -11.86 -17.65 -20.95
CA GLU A 643 -12.54 -18.70 -20.22
C GLU A 643 -14.05 -18.41 -20.20
N GLN A 644 -14.84 -19.20 -20.93
CA GLN A 644 -16.30 -19.11 -20.93
C GLN A 644 -16.86 -19.86 -19.74
N ILE A 645 -17.61 -19.16 -18.89
CA ILE A 645 -18.13 -19.69 -17.63
C ILE A 645 -19.47 -20.38 -17.86
N ILE A 646 -19.55 -21.66 -17.51
CA ILE A 646 -20.74 -22.52 -17.67
C ILE A 646 -21.70 -22.30 -16.48
N GLY A 647 -23.02 -22.28 -16.72
CA GLY A 647 -24.04 -22.28 -15.65
C GLY A 647 -24.69 -20.92 -15.35
N GLY A 648 -24.47 -19.91 -16.18
CA GLY A 648 -25.17 -18.61 -16.18
C GLY A 648 -25.39 -18.09 -17.59
N GLY A 649 -25.87 -16.84 -17.74
CA GLY A 649 -25.85 -16.16 -19.05
C GLY A 649 -24.42 -16.06 -19.60
N THR A 650 -24.27 -15.87 -20.92
CA THR A 650 -22.96 -15.90 -21.59
C THR A 650 -21.95 -14.96 -20.91
N THR A 651 -20.97 -15.54 -20.22
CA THR A 651 -19.97 -14.81 -19.43
C THR A 651 -18.57 -15.31 -19.79
N TYR A 652 -17.67 -14.37 -20.06
CA TYR A 652 -16.26 -14.65 -20.37
C TYR A 652 -15.36 -13.96 -19.36
N MET A 653 -14.39 -14.71 -18.84
CA MET A 653 -13.23 -14.17 -18.15
C MET A 653 -12.03 -14.18 -19.12
N VAL A 654 -11.55 -13.00 -19.50
CA VAL A 654 -10.43 -12.85 -20.43
C VAL A 654 -9.19 -12.42 -19.65
N THR A 655 -8.24 -13.35 -19.52
CA THR A 655 -7.02 -13.19 -18.72
C THR A 655 -5.83 -12.88 -19.62
N THR A 656 -5.24 -11.70 -19.44
CA THR A 656 -4.15 -11.19 -20.28
C THR A 656 -2.86 -10.91 -19.52
N CYS A 657 -2.92 -10.57 -18.22
CA CYS A 657 -1.80 -10.07 -17.41
C CYS A 657 -1.00 -8.91 -18.05
N ARG A 658 -1.66 -8.04 -18.81
CA ARG A 658 -1.04 -6.89 -19.50
C ARG A 658 -1.34 -5.53 -18.87
N GLY A 659 -1.90 -5.53 -17.66
CA GLY A 659 -2.29 -4.31 -16.97
C GLY A 659 -3.67 -3.84 -17.39
N ARG A 660 -4.29 -3.04 -16.52
CA ARG A 660 -5.67 -2.58 -16.68
C ARG A 660 -5.90 -1.77 -17.96
N ALA A 661 -4.97 -0.91 -18.36
CA ALA A 661 -5.09 -0.09 -19.58
C ALA A 661 -5.25 -0.96 -20.84
N PHE A 662 -4.41 -2.00 -20.99
CA PHE A 662 -4.54 -2.97 -22.08
C PHE A 662 -5.88 -3.72 -22.00
N ASN A 663 -6.28 -4.16 -20.80
CA ASN A 663 -7.55 -4.88 -20.62
C ASN A 663 -8.77 -4.03 -20.97
N MET A 664 -8.75 -2.74 -20.62
CA MET A 664 -9.79 -1.78 -21.00
C MET A 664 -9.86 -1.62 -22.52
N THR A 665 -8.70 -1.48 -23.16
CA THR A 665 -8.60 -1.30 -24.62
C THR A 665 -9.15 -2.52 -25.36
N LEU A 666 -8.69 -3.72 -24.97
CA LEU A 666 -9.16 -4.97 -25.57
C LEU A 666 -10.64 -5.24 -25.26
N GLY A 667 -11.09 -4.98 -24.03
CA GLY A 667 -12.48 -5.21 -23.64
C GLY A 667 -13.46 -4.24 -24.31
N TYR A 668 -13.11 -2.97 -24.50
CA TYR A 668 -13.92 -2.02 -25.28
C TYR A 668 -13.94 -2.38 -26.77
N PHE A 669 -12.82 -2.83 -27.32
CA PHE A 669 -12.83 -3.37 -28.68
C PHE A 669 -13.76 -4.57 -28.80
N PHE A 670 -13.71 -5.49 -27.83
CA PHE A 670 -14.56 -6.67 -27.77
C PHE A 670 -16.05 -6.32 -27.65
N ALA A 671 -16.38 -5.38 -26.76
CA ALA A 671 -17.73 -4.88 -26.57
C ALA A 671 -18.27 -4.13 -27.80
N GLY A 672 -17.41 -3.38 -28.50
CA GLY A 672 -17.75 -2.72 -29.76
C GLY A 672 -18.07 -3.71 -30.88
N ILE A 673 -17.27 -4.77 -31.02
CA ILE A 673 -17.55 -5.87 -31.96
C ILE A 673 -18.87 -6.55 -31.62
N ALA A 674 -19.08 -6.91 -30.34
CA ALA A 674 -20.32 -7.56 -29.90
C ALA A 674 -21.54 -6.69 -30.23
N SER A 675 -21.47 -5.40 -29.93
CA SER A 675 -22.56 -4.44 -30.21
C SER A 675 -22.82 -4.30 -31.72
N ALA A 676 -21.80 -4.36 -32.56
CA ALA A 676 -21.93 -4.31 -34.02
C ALA A 676 -22.59 -5.57 -34.62
N HIS A 677 -22.59 -6.68 -33.88
CA HIS A 677 -23.26 -7.94 -34.22
C HIS A 677 -24.59 -8.14 -33.47
N ASP A 678 -25.20 -7.07 -32.96
CA ASP A 678 -26.45 -7.08 -32.19
C ASP A 678 -26.39 -7.93 -30.89
N ILE A 679 -25.18 -8.18 -30.37
CA ILE A 679 -24.96 -8.85 -29.08
C ILE A 679 -24.89 -7.78 -27.99
N GLN A 680 -25.85 -7.80 -27.06
CA GLN A 680 -25.90 -6.84 -25.97
C GLN A 680 -24.83 -7.13 -24.92
N VAL A 681 -24.12 -6.08 -24.50
CA VAL A 681 -23.16 -6.12 -23.39
C VAL A 681 -23.88 -5.73 -22.11
N TYR A 682 -24.15 -6.71 -21.25
CA TYR A 682 -24.82 -6.48 -19.97
C TYR A 682 -23.87 -5.93 -18.91
N GLU A 683 -22.64 -6.44 -18.87
CA GLU A 683 -21.67 -6.09 -17.84
C GLU A 683 -20.27 -6.18 -18.41
N ILE A 684 -19.39 -5.25 -18.01
CA ILE A 684 -17.96 -5.33 -18.27
C ILE A 684 -17.18 -4.77 -17.08
N SER A 685 -16.23 -5.55 -16.59
CA SER A 685 -15.39 -5.22 -15.43
C SER A 685 -13.93 -5.49 -15.75
N PHE A 686 -13.00 -4.74 -15.14
CA PHE A 686 -11.56 -4.77 -15.45
C PHE A 686 -10.71 -4.81 -14.19
N ASP A 687 -9.62 -5.59 -14.21
CA ASP A 687 -8.51 -5.49 -13.26
C ASP A 687 -7.16 -5.51 -14.00
N GLU A 688 -6.06 -5.64 -13.26
CA GLU A 688 -4.69 -5.69 -13.82
C GLU A 688 -4.40 -6.98 -14.61
N ASN A 689 -5.16 -8.05 -14.38
CA ASN A 689 -4.90 -9.38 -14.94
C ASN A 689 -5.86 -9.75 -16.06
N GLY A 690 -7.03 -9.14 -16.13
CA GLY A 690 -7.99 -9.40 -17.19
C GLY A 690 -9.22 -8.51 -17.15
N PHE A 691 -10.24 -8.95 -17.89
CA PHE A 691 -11.57 -8.36 -17.85
C PHE A 691 -12.64 -9.46 -17.88
N LEU A 692 -13.75 -9.19 -17.21
CA LEU A 692 -14.94 -10.02 -17.20
C LEU A 692 -16.00 -9.33 -18.06
N ILE A 693 -16.59 -10.04 -19.00
CA ILE A 693 -17.66 -9.52 -19.85
C ILE A 693 -18.85 -10.48 -19.87
N LYS A 694 -20.05 -9.93 -19.75
CA LYS A 694 -21.32 -10.65 -19.83
C LYS A 694 -22.12 -10.18 -21.03
N LEU A 695 -22.53 -11.12 -21.86
CA LEU A 695 -23.17 -10.90 -23.15
C LEU A 695 -24.54 -11.57 -23.22
N SER A 696 -25.36 -11.15 -24.19
CA SER A 696 -26.63 -11.80 -24.50
C SER A 696 -26.48 -13.10 -25.29
N ASP A 697 -25.39 -13.28 -26.02
CA ASP A 697 -25.12 -14.45 -26.85
C ASP A 697 -23.61 -14.73 -26.93
N ASP A 698 -23.26 -15.93 -27.40
CA ASP A 698 -21.88 -16.41 -27.56
C ASP A 698 -21.14 -15.70 -28.69
N VAL A 699 -19.83 -15.54 -28.52
CA VAL A 699 -18.92 -15.02 -29.55
C VAL A 699 -18.00 -16.16 -29.97
N ASP A 700 -17.87 -16.39 -31.27
CA ASP A 700 -16.95 -17.41 -31.83
C ASP A 700 -15.50 -16.89 -31.86
N PRO A 701 -14.58 -17.42 -31.03
CA PRO A 701 -13.19 -16.95 -31.01
C PRO A 701 -12.40 -17.36 -32.24
N GLY A 702 -12.85 -18.38 -32.98
CA GLY A 702 -12.26 -18.78 -34.26
C GLY A 702 -12.36 -17.70 -35.33
N ALA A 703 -13.35 -16.80 -35.21
CA ALA A 703 -13.55 -15.68 -36.12
C ALA A 703 -12.60 -14.50 -35.86
N PHE A 704 -11.91 -14.43 -34.71
CA PHE A 704 -11.15 -13.24 -34.32
C PHE A 704 -10.08 -12.78 -35.31
N PRO A 705 -9.24 -13.64 -35.92
CA PRO A 705 -8.28 -13.16 -36.92
C PRO A 705 -8.96 -12.47 -38.11
N ALA A 706 -10.11 -12.98 -38.57
CA ALA A 706 -10.87 -12.39 -39.65
C ALA A 706 -11.57 -11.09 -39.21
N VAL A 707 -12.18 -11.08 -38.02
CA VAL A 707 -12.83 -9.90 -37.43
C VAL A 707 -11.82 -8.77 -37.20
N PHE A 708 -10.65 -9.09 -36.64
CA PHE A 708 -9.58 -8.12 -36.40
C PHE A 708 -8.99 -7.55 -37.69
N LYS A 709 -8.93 -8.36 -38.75
CA LYS A 709 -8.48 -7.90 -40.08
C LYS A 709 -9.54 -7.04 -40.78
N ALA A 710 -10.83 -7.36 -40.60
CA ALA A 710 -11.94 -6.69 -41.26
C ALA A 710 -12.31 -5.34 -40.60
N ASN A 711 -12.00 -5.17 -39.32
CA ASN A 711 -12.37 -3.99 -38.55
C ASN A 711 -11.19 -3.09 -38.26
N ASP A 712 -11.43 -1.79 -38.34
CA ASP A 712 -10.56 -0.77 -37.78
C ASP A 712 -10.80 -0.72 -36.27
N HIS A 713 -9.92 -1.36 -35.49
CA HIS A 713 -10.05 -1.47 -34.04
C HIS A 713 -10.15 -0.10 -33.37
N ARG A 714 -9.48 0.93 -33.90
CA ARG A 714 -9.60 2.30 -33.40
C ARG A 714 -11.01 2.82 -33.56
N LYS A 715 -11.59 2.75 -34.76
CA LYS A 715 -12.97 3.22 -35.01
C LYS A 715 -14.02 2.45 -34.21
N VAL A 716 -13.83 1.14 -34.03
CA VAL A 716 -14.74 0.32 -33.22
C VAL A 716 -14.72 0.75 -31.75
N ILE A 717 -13.52 0.94 -31.19
CA ILE A 717 -13.35 1.45 -29.83
C ILE A 717 -13.96 2.84 -29.71
N GLU A 718 -13.65 3.77 -30.62
CA GLU A 718 -14.18 5.13 -30.60
C GLU A 718 -15.70 5.15 -30.61
N SER A 719 -16.34 4.34 -31.46
CA SER A 719 -17.79 4.23 -31.55
C SER A 719 -18.43 3.75 -30.25
N TYR A 720 -17.82 2.77 -29.57
CA TYR A 720 -18.31 2.27 -28.28
C TYR A 720 -18.05 3.26 -27.14
N LEU A 721 -16.90 3.95 -27.18
CA LEU A 721 -16.45 4.85 -26.11
C LEU A 721 -17.39 6.02 -25.88
N ILE A 722 -18.01 6.59 -26.93
CA ILE A 722 -18.87 7.79 -26.82
C ILE A 722 -20.01 7.59 -25.81
N ASP A 723 -20.49 6.36 -25.64
CA ASP A 723 -21.57 6.00 -24.72
C ASP A 723 -21.10 5.57 -23.32
N THR A 724 -19.78 5.59 -23.09
CA THR A 724 -19.20 5.27 -21.79
C THR A 724 -19.18 6.47 -20.86
N GLN A 725 -19.25 6.22 -19.56
CA GLN A 725 -19.08 7.28 -18.57
C GLN A 725 -17.62 7.78 -18.47
N LEU A 726 -16.64 6.97 -18.88
CA LEU A 726 -15.25 7.41 -19.02
C LEU A 726 -15.19 8.60 -19.99
N PHE A 727 -15.84 8.48 -21.15
CA PHE A 727 -15.93 9.56 -22.13
C PHE A 727 -16.63 10.80 -21.56
N ALA A 728 -17.78 10.62 -20.92
CA ALA A 728 -18.49 11.73 -20.29
C ALA A 728 -17.69 12.42 -19.17
N LYS A 729 -16.88 11.65 -18.40
CA LYS A 729 -15.94 12.21 -17.42
C LYS A 729 -14.86 13.05 -18.11
N ARG A 730 -14.17 12.49 -19.10
CA ARG A 730 -13.09 13.18 -19.82
C ARG A 730 -13.59 14.42 -20.57
N PHE A 731 -14.78 14.37 -21.16
CA PHE A 731 -15.40 15.54 -21.78
C PHE A 731 -15.57 16.71 -20.81
N ARG A 732 -16.02 16.45 -19.57
CA ARG A 732 -16.13 17.49 -18.54
C ARG A 732 -14.78 18.08 -18.16
N GLU A 733 -13.74 17.25 -18.10
CA GLU A 733 -12.38 17.69 -17.78
C GLU A 733 -11.79 18.55 -18.88
N VAL A 734 -11.91 18.11 -20.14
CA VAL A 734 -11.48 18.83 -21.35
C VAL A 734 -12.21 20.17 -21.48
N ALA A 735 -13.54 20.20 -21.34
CA ALA A 735 -14.33 21.43 -21.41
C ALA A 735 -13.99 22.44 -20.29
N GLY A 736 -13.56 21.96 -19.12
CA GLY A 736 -13.05 22.80 -18.04
C GLY A 736 -11.66 23.33 -18.32
N ARG A 737 -10.76 22.47 -18.82
CA ARG A 737 -9.36 22.77 -19.10
C ARG A 737 -9.22 23.75 -20.27
N SER A 738 -10.11 23.69 -21.25
CA SER A 738 -10.18 24.60 -22.40
C SER A 738 -10.72 26.01 -22.06
N LEU A 739 -11.12 26.26 -20.81
CA LEU A 739 -11.73 27.52 -20.35
C LEU A 739 -13.09 27.87 -20.99
N ILE A 740 -13.71 26.94 -21.72
CA ILE A 740 -15.06 27.08 -22.26
C ILE A 740 -16.04 27.11 -21.09
N ILE A 741 -15.95 26.12 -20.20
CA ILE A 741 -16.71 26.08 -18.96
C ILE A 741 -15.76 26.43 -17.81
N PRO A 742 -15.65 27.71 -17.41
CA PRO A 742 -14.78 28.10 -16.31
C PRO A 742 -15.29 27.52 -14.99
N ARG A 743 -14.35 27.13 -14.12
CA ARG A 743 -14.64 26.69 -12.73
C ARG A 743 -14.88 27.88 -11.82
N ARG A 744 -14.25 29.01 -12.10
CA ARG A 744 -14.36 30.25 -11.33
C ARG A 744 -14.58 31.43 -12.27
N ILE A 745 -15.43 32.35 -11.85
CA ILE A 745 -15.65 33.62 -12.53
C ILE A 745 -15.38 34.70 -11.48
N GLY A 746 -14.17 35.25 -11.48
CA GLY A 746 -13.73 36.20 -10.48
C GLY A 746 -13.52 35.52 -9.11
N ALA A 747 -14.22 35.99 -8.08
CA ALA A 747 -14.18 35.40 -6.75
C ALA A 747 -15.19 34.26 -6.54
N GLU A 748 -16.15 34.10 -7.45
CA GLU A 748 -17.22 33.10 -7.33
C GLU A 748 -16.80 31.76 -7.95
N GLU A 749 -17.03 30.69 -7.21
CA GLU A 749 -16.80 29.31 -7.65
C GLU A 749 -18.10 28.71 -8.20
N VAL A 750 -18.03 28.16 -9.41
CA VAL A 750 -19.15 27.47 -10.04
C VAL A 750 -19.37 26.16 -9.29
N SER A 751 -20.61 25.90 -8.86
CA SER A 751 -20.90 24.67 -8.13
C SER A 751 -20.70 23.44 -9.02
N PRO A 752 -20.28 22.29 -8.46
CA PRO A 752 -20.11 21.05 -9.23
C PRO A 752 -21.33 20.67 -10.07
N GLN A 753 -22.54 20.87 -9.54
CA GLN A 753 -23.79 20.60 -10.23
C GLN A 753 -24.00 21.52 -11.44
N GLN A 754 -23.74 22.83 -11.29
CA GLN A 754 -23.86 23.79 -12.40
C GLN A 754 -22.82 23.52 -13.49
N PHE A 755 -21.58 23.21 -13.08
CA PHE A 755 -20.52 22.85 -14.00
C PHE A 755 -20.91 21.63 -14.84
N GLN A 756 -21.43 20.59 -14.19
CA GLN A 756 -21.86 19.38 -14.86
C GLN A 756 -23.04 19.61 -15.81
N GLN A 757 -24.06 20.37 -15.39
CA GLN A 757 -25.20 20.68 -16.27
C GLN A 757 -24.77 21.39 -17.56
N LYS A 758 -23.86 22.35 -17.45
CA LYS A 758 -23.30 23.05 -18.61
C LYS A 758 -22.51 22.10 -19.51
N ALA A 759 -21.68 21.24 -18.91
CA ALA A 759 -20.87 20.30 -19.66
C ALA A 759 -21.70 19.22 -20.35
N ASP A 760 -22.76 18.71 -19.72
CA ASP A 760 -23.68 17.74 -20.32
C ASP A 760 -24.48 18.37 -21.48
N ALA A 761 -24.86 19.65 -21.35
CA ALA A 761 -25.50 20.39 -22.45
C ALA A 761 -24.54 20.60 -23.62
N LEU A 762 -23.30 21.01 -23.33
CA LEU A 762 -22.23 21.17 -24.33
C LEU A 762 -21.95 19.82 -25.03
N PHE A 763 -21.84 18.74 -24.27
CA PHE A 763 -21.61 17.39 -24.81
C PHE A 763 -22.71 16.97 -25.78
N LYS A 764 -23.98 17.20 -25.45
CA LYS A 764 -25.11 16.89 -26.36
C LYS A 764 -25.03 17.64 -27.68
N THR A 765 -24.62 18.91 -27.65
CA THR A 765 -24.44 19.73 -28.86
C THR A 765 -23.29 19.19 -29.71
N HIS A 766 -22.12 18.97 -29.09
CA HIS A 766 -20.92 18.51 -29.80
C HIS A 766 -21.00 17.07 -30.29
N ARG A 767 -21.75 16.21 -29.60
CA ARG A 767 -21.98 14.82 -30.03
C ARG A 767 -22.67 14.72 -31.40
N ALA A 768 -23.44 15.72 -31.80
CA ALA A 768 -24.10 15.76 -33.11
C ALA A 768 -23.19 16.27 -34.23
N SER A 769 -22.00 16.80 -33.91
CA SER A 769 -21.03 17.33 -34.87
C SER A 769 -19.90 16.34 -35.10
N SER A 770 -19.64 15.97 -36.35
CA SER A 770 -18.53 15.07 -36.72
C SER A 770 -17.16 15.71 -36.50
N ASP A 771 -17.08 17.04 -36.55
CA ASP A 771 -15.82 17.80 -36.59
C ASP A 771 -15.57 18.53 -35.26
N SER A 772 -16.11 18.01 -34.15
CA SER A 772 -15.94 18.66 -32.86
C SER A 772 -14.51 18.50 -32.31
N LEU A 773 -13.81 19.62 -32.17
CA LEU A 773 -12.49 19.71 -31.54
C LEU A 773 -12.45 19.17 -30.09
N LEU A 774 -13.47 19.47 -29.29
CA LEU A 774 -13.60 18.93 -27.92
C LEU A 774 -13.74 17.40 -27.92
N MET A 775 -14.51 16.84 -28.85
CA MET A 775 -14.63 15.38 -28.98
C MET A 775 -13.30 14.76 -29.40
N LYS A 776 -12.60 15.37 -30.37
CA LYS A 776 -11.28 14.96 -30.82
C LYS A 776 -10.26 14.96 -29.67
N GLU A 777 -10.24 16.00 -28.84
CA GLU A 777 -9.36 16.06 -27.67
C GLU A 777 -9.72 15.05 -26.58
N VAL A 778 -11.02 14.77 -26.37
CA VAL A 778 -11.43 13.71 -25.44
C VAL A 778 -10.95 12.34 -25.91
N PHE A 779 -11.08 12.05 -27.20
CA PHE A 779 -10.51 10.83 -27.78
C PHE A 779 -8.99 10.81 -27.64
N ASN A 780 -8.30 11.91 -27.93
CA ASN A 780 -6.86 12.04 -27.76
C ASN A 780 -6.44 11.69 -26.32
N GLU A 781 -7.09 12.28 -25.31
CA GLU A 781 -6.78 12.02 -23.90
C GLU A 781 -7.07 10.55 -23.51
N ILE A 782 -8.21 9.98 -23.90
CA ILE A 782 -8.55 8.59 -23.56
C ILE A 782 -7.60 7.59 -24.24
N LEU A 783 -7.35 7.75 -25.55
CA LEU A 783 -6.56 6.81 -26.34
C LEU A 783 -5.07 6.82 -25.97
N HIS A 784 -4.56 7.94 -25.43
CA HIS A 784 -3.16 8.04 -25.01
C HIS A 784 -2.92 7.82 -23.52
N HIS A 785 -3.89 8.15 -22.64
CA HIS A 785 -3.70 8.09 -21.19
C HIS A 785 -4.42 6.91 -20.53
N ASP A 786 -5.64 6.60 -20.95
CA ASP A 786 -6.48 5.59 -20.29
C ASP A 786 -6.35 4.21 -20.96
N LEU A 787 -6.06 4.21 -22.26
CA LEU A 787 -5.98 3.01 -23.10
C LEU A 787 -4.56 2.77 -23.60
N ASP A 788 -4.22 1.49 -23.79
CA ASP A 788 -2.97 1.04 -24.41
C ASP A 788 -3.23 0.61 -25.85
N MET A 789 -3.45 1.61 -26.72
CA MET A 789 -3.67 1.38 -28.15
C MET A 789 -2.45 0.71 -28.80
N LYS A 790 -1.23 1.15 -28.46
CA LYS A 790 0.02 0.58 -29.00
C LYS A 790 0.13 -0.91 -28.69
N GLY A 791 -0.17 -1.31 -27.45
CA GLY A 791 -0.19 -2.70 -27.05
C GLY A 791 -1.25 -3.51 -27.79
N LEU A 792 -2.46 -2.96 -27.95
CA LEU A 792 -3.53 -3.60 -28.72
C LEU A 792 -3.12 -3.80 -30.18
N ASP A 793 -2.59 -2.78 -30.85
CA ASP A 793 -2.18 -2.81 -32.25
C ASP A 793 -1.13 -3.91 -32.48
N GLN A 794 -0.13 -3.97 -31.59
CA GLN A 794 0.90 -5.01 -31.62
C GLN A 794 0.30 -6.40 -31.42
N PHE A 795 -0.66 -6.56 -30.51
CA PHE A 795 -1.31 -7.83 -30.26
C PHE A 795 -2.18 -8.28 -31.43
N VAL A 796 -3.04 -7.39 -31.94
CA VAL A 796 -3.92 -7.62 -33.09
C VAL A 796 -3.10 -8.00 -34.32
N THR A 797 -2.04 -7.25 -34.62
CA THR A 797 -1.14 -7.57 -35.75
C THR A 797 -0.56 -8.98 -35.60
N LYS A 798 -0.06 -9.33 -34.41
CA LYS A 798 0.47 -10.68 -34.15
C LYS A 798 -0.58 -11.78 -34.26
N VAL A 799 -1.85 -11.51 -33.91
CA VAL A 799 -2.94 -12.48 -34.07
C VAL A 799 -3.28 -12.68 -35.55
N VAL A 800 -3.36 -11.59 -36.32
CA VAL A 800 -3.59 -11.65 -37.78
C VAL A 800 -2.46 -12.41 -38.49
N ASP A 801 -1.22 -12.20 -38.07
CA ASP A 801 -0.03 -12.89 -38.62
C ASP A 801 0.15 -14.32 -38.08
N GLY A 802 -0.69 -14.77 -37.14
CA GLY A 802 -0.65 -16.12 -36.56
C GLY A 802 0.47 -16.37 -35.53
N THR A 803 1.18 -15.33 -35.10
CA THR A 803 2.26 -15.42 -34.09
C THR A 803 1.76 -15.30 -32.64
N SER A 804 0.58 -14.71 -32.44
CA SER A 804 -0.17 -14.68 -31.18
C SER A 804 -1.49 -15.43 -31.29
N ARG A 805 -2.01 -15.95 -30.17
CA ARG A 805 -3.28 -16.70 -30.14
C ARG A 805 -4.16 -16.33 -28.94
N ILE A 806 -5.46 -16.36 -29.15
CA ILE A 806 -6.47 -16.34 -28.08
C ILE A 806 -6.92 -17.79 -27.85
N LEU A 807 -6.75 -18.29 -26.63
CA LEU A 807 -7.17 -19.64 -26.27
C LEU A 807 -8.55 -19.57 -25.62
N HIS A 808 -9.52 -20.23 -26.23
CA HIS A 808 -10.87 -20.34 -25.69
C HIS A 808 -11.07 -21.67 -24.99
N THR A 809 -11.50 -21.62 -23.74
CA THR A 809 -11.85 -22.80 -22.94
C THR A 809 -13.20 -22.59 -22.28
N ARG A 810 -13.99 -23.67 -22.18
CA ARG A 810 -15.22 -23.68 -21.41
C ARG A 810 -14.92 -24.24 -20.04
N VAL A 811 -15.25 -23.49 -19.00
CA VAL A 811 -14.93 -23.83 -17.61
C VAL A 811 -16.15 -23.59 -16.73
N LYS A 812 -16.28 -24.34 -15.65
CA LYS A 812 -17.27 -24.00 -14.61
C LYS A 812 -16.82 -22.80 -13.78
N VAL A 813 -15.52 -22.69 -13.56
CA VAL A 813 -14.90 -21.65 -12.72
C VAL A 813 -13.63 -21.15 -13.40
N PRO A 814 -13.35 -19.83 -13.44
CA PRO A 814 -12.13 -19.29 -14.03
C PRO A 814 -10.85 -19.86 -13.41
N SER A 815 -9.77 -19.93 -14.18
CA SER A 815 -8.45 -20.32 -13.70
C SER A 815 -7.96 -19.45 -12.53
N PRO A 816 -7.01 -19.92 -11.69
CA PRO A 816 -6.55 -19.16 -10.52
C PRO A 816 -6.10 -17.74 -10.84
N ILE A 817 -5.42 -17.50 -11.98
CA ILE A 817 -5.02 -16.15 -12.42
C ILE A 817 -6.23 -15.29 -12.83
N GLY A 818 -7.26 -15.86 -13.46
CA GLY A 818 -8.51 -15.18 -13.81
C GLY A 818 -9.51 -15.07 -12.67
N MET A 819 -9.21 -15.68 -11.52
CA MET A 819 -10.17 -15.86 -10.43
C MET A 819 -10.39 -14.58 -9.61
N ASN A 820 -9.41 -13.67 -9.55
CA ASN A 820 -9.48 -12.44 -8.75
C ASN A 820 -10.71 -11.58 -9.06
N LEU A 821 -10.87 -11.18 -10.32
CA LEU A 821 -12.00 -10.36 -10.75
C LEU A 821 -13.35 -11.08 -10.59
N TYR A 822 -13.35 -12.40 -10.77
CA TYR A 822 -14.53 -13.22 -10.54
C TYR A 822 -14.90 -13.25 -9.04
N MET A 823 -13.93 -13.53 -8.16
CA MET A 823 -14.07 -13.58 -6.70
C MET A 823 -14.50 -12.25 -6.11
N SER A 824 -13.91 -11.12 -6.53
CA SER A 824 -14.33 -9.81 -6.04
C SER A 824 -15.83 -9.63 -6.23
N ALA A 825 -16.35 -9.99 -7.41
CA ALA A 825 -17.78 -9.89 -7.66
C ALA A 825 -18.63 -11.01 -6.97
N PHE A 826 -18.02 -11.99 -6.27
CA PHE A 826 -18.68 -13.03 -5.44
C PHE A 826 -18.55 -12.79 -3.92
N GLU A 827 -17.40 -12.33 -3.40
CA GLU A 827 -17.19 -11.97 -1.99
C GLU A 827 -18.22 -10.95 -1.52
N ASP A 828 -18.61 -10.04 -2.41
CA ASP A 828 -19.62 -9.03 -2.17
C ASP A 828 -21.02 -9.62 -1.90
N LEU A 829 -21.34 -10.79 -2.48
CA LEU A 829 -22.55 -11.58 -2.17
C LEU A 829 -22.44 -12.33 -0.84
N LEU A 830 -21.24 -12.80 -0.49
CA LEU A 830 -20.95 -13.55 0.75
C LEU A 830 -20.88 -12.66 2.00
N SER A 831 -20.71 -11.34 1.83
CA SER A 831 -20.77 -10.34 2.91
C SER A 831 -22.16 -10.17 3.53
N MET A 832 -23.21 -10.73 2.89
CA MET A 832 -24.55 -10.75 3.44
C MET A 832 -24.64 -11.65 4.67
N ARG A 833 -25.46 -11.25 5.63
CA ARG A 833 -25.79 -11.94 6.90
C ARG A 833 -26.45 -13.32 6.72
N THR A 834 -26.43 -13.88 5.51
CA THR A 834 -27.17 -15.06 5.08
C THR A 834 -26.22 -16.12 4.50
N ARG A 835 -25.18 -16.48 5.28
CA ARG A 835 -24.22 -17.53 4.91
C ARG A 835 -24.87 -18.89 4.63
N ALA A 836 -26.00 -19.22 5.27
CA ALA A 836 -26.59 -20.56 5.16
C ALA A 836 -27.49 -20.76 3.92
N TYR A 837 -28.16 -19.72 3.41
CA TYR A 837 -29.13 -19.89 2.31
C TYR A 837 -28.50 -19.78 0.92
N LEU A 838 -27.38 -19.06 0.77
CA LEU A 838 -26.68 -18.91 -0.52
C LEU A 838 -25.87 -20.16 -0.92
N ILE A 839 -25.51 -21.01 0.05
CA ILE A 839 -24.73 -22.24 -0.19
C ILE A 839 -25.51 -23.27 -1.02
N LYS A 840 -26.86 -23.25 -0.96
CA LYS A 840 -27.70 -24.23 -1.66
C LYS A 840 -27.76 -24.03 -3.18
N ASP A 841 -27.52 -22.80 -3.66
CA ASP A 841 -27.69 -22.42 -5.07
C ASP A 841 -26.35 -22.17 -5.81
N ILE A 842 -25.21 -22.24 -5.11
CA ILE A 842 -23.87 -22.05 -5.70
C ILE A 842 -23.20 -23.41 -5.91
N ASP A 843 -22.55 -23.62 -7.06
CA ASP A 843 -21.81 -24.86 -7.37
C ASP A 843 -20.78 -25.16 -6.24
N PRO A 844 -20.79 -26.37 -5.64
CA PRO A 844 -19.84 -26.77 -4.61
C PRO A 844 -18.37 -26.55 -4.99
N GLU A 845 -18.03 -26.61 -6.29
CA GLU A 845 -16.69 -26.36 -6.80
C GLU A 845 -16.31 -24.86 -6.72
N ILE A 846 -17.28 -23.96 -6.91
CA ILE A 846 -17.13 -22.51 -6.70
C ILE A 846 -16.97 -22.21 -5.22
N LEU A 847 -17.81 -22.79 -4.36
CA LEU A 847 -17.70 -22.67 -2.91
C LEU A 847 -16.36 -23.20 -2.40
N ARG A 848 -15.86 -24.32 -2.93
CA ARG A 848 -14.54 -24.87 -2.59
C ARG A 848 -13.40 -23.91 -2.94
N ARG A 849 -13.52 -23.10 -3.99
CA ARG A 849 -12.50 -22.09 -4.31
C ARG A 849 -12.66 -20.81 -3.49
N LEU A 850 -13.89 -20.43 -3.16
CA LEU A 850 -14.20 -19.25 -2.34
C LEU A 850 -13.97 -19.47 -0.84
N LEU A 851 -14.12 -20.70 -0.35
CA LEU A 851 -14.08 -21.07 1.07
C LEU A 851 -13.06 -22.19 1.36
N GLY A 852 -12.26 -22.59 0.37
CA GLY A 852 -11.26 -23.67 0.41
C GLY A 852 -11.80 -25.07 0.74
N GLN A 853 -10.97 -25.92 1.34
CA GLN A 853 -11.33 -27.29 1.74
C GLN A 853 -12.50 -27.38 2.72
N ARG A 854 -12.96 -26.27 3.31
CA ARG A 854 -14.15 -26.23 4.18
C ARG A 854 -15.44 -26.69 3.46
N ALA A 855 -15.49 -26.65 2.13
CA ALA A 855 -16.60 -27.23 1.36
C ALA A 855 -16.53 -28.76 1.22
N LEU A 856 -15.34 -29.37 1.37
CA LEU A 856 -15.08 -30.81 1.20
C LEU A 856 -15.29 -31.63 2.47
N ALA A 857 -15.55 -30.98 3.61
CA ALA A 857 -15.95 -31.63 4.86
C ALA A 857 -17.26 -32.42 4.76
N THR A 858 -17.89 -32.53 3.57
CA THR A 858 -19.26 -33.01 3.41
C THR A 858 -19.41 -34.49 3.04
N GLN A 859 -18.34 -35.30 3.10
CA GLN A 859 -18.37 -36.71 2.69
C GLN A 859 -17.51 -37.65 3.55
N LEU A 860 -17.56 -37.56 4.90
CA LEU A 860 -16.93 -38.57 5.75
C LEU A 860 -17.89 -39.75 5.97
N ASN A 861 -17.44 -40.99 5.75
CA ASN A 861 -18.23 -42.17 6.06
C ASN A 861 -18.25 -42.38 7.59
N GLU A 862 -19.43 -42.65 8.16
CA GLU A 862 -19.63 -42.91 9.59
C GLU A 862 -18.63 -43.95 10.13
N GLY A 863 -18.29 -44.97 9.33
CA GLY A 863 -17.29 -45.98 9.69
C GLY A 863 -15.86 -45.45 9.84
N GLN A 864 -15.44 -44.45 9.03
CA GLN A 864 -14.11 -43.85 9.13
C GLN A 864 -13.98 -42.97 10.37
N VAL A 865 -15.03 -42.20 10.67
CA VAL A 865 -15.10 -41.37 11.88
C VAL A 865 -15.03 -42.27 13.11
N ASN A 866 -15.85 -43.31 13.17
CA ASN A 866 -15.90 -44.21 14.33
C ASN A 866 -14.56 -44.93 14.56
N SER A 867 -13.90 -45.44 13.51
CA SER A 867 -12.58 -46.07 13.64
C SER A 867 -11.52 -45.11 14.20
N TYR A 868 -11.45 -43.87 13.70
CA TYR A 868 -10.47 -42.89 14.15
C TYR A 868 -10.61 -42.58 15.66
N TYR A 869 -11.84 -42.35 16.14
CA TYR A 869 -12.07 -42.04 17.55
C TYR A 869 -11.91 -43.27 18.47
N GLU A 870 -12.18 -44.49 17.98
CA GLU A 870 -11.88 -45.73 18.70
C GLU A 870 -10.37 -46.02 18.82
N ASP A 871 -9.58 -45.61 17.83
CA ASP A 871 -8.13 -45.82 17.76
C ASP A 871 -7.32 -44.71 18.45
N LYS A 872 -7.94 -43.55 18.72
CA LYS A 872 -7.31 -42.40 19.39
C LYS A 872 -6.75 -42.72 20.78
N VAL A 873 -7.24 -43.79 21.41
CA VAL A 873 -6.77 -44.28 22.71
C VAL A 873 -6.47 -45.78 22.63
N SER A 874 -5.25 -46.16 22.99
CA SER A 874 -4.81 -47.56 23.05
C SER A 874 -5.37 -48.30 24.26
N ILE A 875 -5.41 -49.63 24.23
CA ILE A 875 -5.72 -50.45 25.42
C ILE A 875 -4.65 -50.16 26.48
N PRO A 876 -5.04 -49.84 27.74
CA PRO A 876 -4.07 -49.44 28.76
C PRO A 876 -3.25 -50.64 29.23
N VAL A 877 -1.96 -50.42 29.46
CA VAL A 877 -0.97 -51.44 29.85
C VAL A 877 -0.26 -51.13 31.16
N ASP A 878 -0.44 -49.91 31.67
CA ASP A 878 0.15 -49.40 32.91
C ASP A 878 -0.71 -48.27 33.51
N ALA A 879 -0.32 -47.77 34.69
CA ALA A 879 -1.02 -46.69 35.38
C ALA A 879 -1.09 -45.40 34.55
N LYS A 880 -0.04 -45.06 33.81
CA LYS A 880 0.02 -43.85 32.99
C LYS A 880 -0.95 -43.90 31.80
N SER A 881 -0.97 -45.01 31.08
CA SER A 881 -1.90 -45.21 29.96
C SER A 881 -3.36 -45.30 30.44
N LEU A 882 -3.61 -45.84 31.64
CA LEU A 882 -4.94 -45.77 32.28
C LEU A 882 -5.35 -44.32 32.54
N LEU A 883 -4.43 -43.48 33.05
CA LEU A 883 -4.66 -42.05 33.27
C LEU A 883 -4.99 -41.32 31.96
N ASP A 884 -4.30 -41.63 30.85
CA ASP A 884 -4.57 -41.05 29.54
C ASP A 884 -6.01 -41.38 29.06
N ILE A 885 -6.50 -42.61 29.29
CA ILE A 885 -7.89 -42.98 29.00
C ILE A 885 -8.87 -42.20 29.89
N MET A 886 -8.55 -42.06 31.17
CA MET A 886 -9.39 -41.33 32.12
C MET A 886 -9.53 -39.84 31.74
N ASP A 887 -8.46 -39.26 31.20
CA ASP A 887 -8.40 -37.86 30.77
C ASP A 887 -9.19 -37.56 29.50
N MET A 888 -9.55 -38.58 28.71
CA MET A 888 -10.32 -38.47 27.47
C MET A 888 -11.76 -39.04 27.60
N GLY A 889 -11.98 -40.07 28.44
CA GLY A 889 -13.24 -40.82 28.56
C GLY A 889 -14.07 -40.47 29.81
N GLY A 890 -13.78 -39.33 30.45
CA GLY A 890 -14.54 -38.83 31.60
C GLY A 890 -14.35 -39.60 32.89
N GLY A 891 -13.22 -40.28 33.13
CA GLY A 891 -12.90 -40.97 34.40
C GLY A 891 -13.45 -42.40 34.57
N LEU A 892 -13.14 -43.04 35.71
CA LEU A 892 -13.58 -44.41 36.05
C LEU A 892 -14.71 -44.41 37.08
N ASP A 893 -15.77 -45.18 36.83
CA ASP A 893 -16.86 -45.38 37.78
C ASP A 893 -16.45 -46.20 39.02
N ARG A 894 -17.39 -46.37 39.96
CA ARG A 894 -17.22 -47.15 41.20
C ARG A 894 -16.82 -48.61 40.99
N ASN A 895 -16.96 -49.16 39.79
CA ASN A 895 -16.57 -50.51 39.43
C ASN A 895 -15.24 -50.55 38.64
N HIS A 896 -14.50 -49.44 38.59
CA HIS A 896 -13.31 -49.23 37.79
C HIS A 896 -13.54 -49.39 36.26
N ALA A 897 -14.76 -49.11 35.79
CA ALA A 897 -15.07 -49.09 34.36
C ALA A 897 -15.09 -47.66 33.80
N ASN A 898 -14.68 -47.49 32.54
CA ASN A 898 -14.79 -46.23 31.82
C ASN A 898 -16.13 -46.18 31.05
N PRO A 899 -16.93 -45.10 31.14
CA PRO A 899 -18.22 -45.03 30.44
C PRO A 899 -18.14 -45.01 28.92
N LEU A 900 -17.08 -44.42 28.36
CA LEU A 900 -16.92 -44.28 26.91
C LEU A 900 -16.11 -45.44 26.32
N TYR A 901 -15.06 -45.87 27.02
CA TYR A 901 -14.13 -46.90 26.56
C TYR A 901 -14.28 -48.24 27.30
N ARG A 902 -15.51 -48.61 27.69
CA ARG A 902 -15.79 -49.84 28.46
C ARG A 902 -15.18 -51.08 27.79
N ASN A 903 -15.35 -51.21 26.48
CA ASN A 903 -14.84 -52.34 25.69
C ASN A 903 -13.31 -52.49 25.76
N LYS A 904 -12.56 -51.41 25.99
CA LYS A 904 -11.08 -51.45 26.09
C LYS A 904 -10.59 -51.96 27.45
N LEU A 905 -11.45 -51.91 28.48
CA LEU A 905 -11.13 -52.37 29.84
C LEU A 905 -11.71 -53.75 30.17
N GLU A 906 -12.71 -54.24 29.42
CA GLU A 906 -13.39 -55.52 29.67
C GLU A 906 -12.46 -56.75 29.67
N GLY A 907 -11.32 -56.68 28.97
CA GLY A 907 -10.34 -57.77 28.87
C GLY A 907 -9.22 -57.76 29.92
N ILE A 908 -9.18 -56.77 30.83
CA ILE A 908 -8.12 -56.61 31.83
C ILE A 908 -8.63 -57.06 33.20
N ASP A 909 -7.81 -57.81 33.94
CA ASP A 909 -8.17 -58.25 35.30
C ASP A 909 -8.39 -57.03 36.22
N LYS A 910 -9.49 -57.04 36.98
CA LYS A 910 -9.87 -55.96 37.89
C LYS A 910 -8.83 -55.73 38.99
N GLU A 911 -8.09 -56.75 39.40
CA GLU A 911 -6.99 -56.60 40.37
C GLU A 911 -5.82 -55.79 39.79
N ILE A 912 -5.55 -55.91 38.49
CA ILE A 912 -4.51 -55.13 37.80
C ILE A 912 -4.92 -53.66 37.72
N ILE A 913 -6.17 -53.40 37.31
CA ILE A 913 -6.71 -52.03 37.26
C ILE A 913 -6.69 -51.39 38.66
N ARG A 914 -7.05 -52.16 39.70
CA ARG A 914 -6.97 -51.72 41.09
C ARG A 914 -5.53 -51.39 41.50
N GLY A 915 -4.55 -52.16 41.05
CA GLY A 915 -3.12 -51.88 41.24
C GLY A 915 -2.68 -50.56 40.62
N TRP A 916 -3.09 -50.29 39.37
CA TRP A 916 -2.81 -49.02 38.68
C TRP A 916 -3.48 -47.83 39.35
N VAL A 917 -4.72 -47.99 39.82
CA VAL A 917 -5.42 -46.94 40.57
C VAL A 917 -4.66 -46.60 41.86
N LYS A 918 -4.10 -47.58 42.58
CA LYS A 918 -3.25 -47.31 43.76
C LYS A 918 -1.99 -46.53 43.40
N GLU A 919 -1.31 -46.91 42.32
CA GLU A 919 -0.12 -46.19 41.85
C GLU A 919 -0.44 -44.72 41.52
N LEU A 920 -1.56 -44.47 40.85
CA LEU A 920 -2.02 -43.12 40.54
C LEU A 920 -2.43 -42.31 41.79
N ILE A 921 -2.97 -42.98 42.81
CA ILE A 921 -3.24 -42.36 44.12
C ILE A 921 -1.94 -41.97 44.82
N GLU A 922 -0.96 -42.87 44.87
CA GLU A 922 0.35 -42.62 45.51
C GLU A 922 1.11 -41.45 44.85
N ASN A 923 0.96 -41.30 43.53
CA ASN A 923 1.53 -40.19 42.77
C ASN A 923 0.70 -38.89 42.85
N GLY A 924 -0.55 -38.95 43.35
CA GLY A 924 -1.46 -37.82 43.44
C GLY A 924 -2.06 -37.37 42.09
N ASP A 925 -2.13 -38.28 41.11
CA ASP A 925 -2.58 -38.02 39.74
C ASP A 925 -4.11 -38.04 39.59
N ILE A 926 -4.80 -38.83 40.42
CA ILE A 926 -6.26 -39.01 40.39
C ILE A 926 -6.92 -38.67 41.73
N VAL A 927 -8.19 -38.28 41.65
CA VAL A 927 -9.04 -37.94 42.80
C VAL A 927 -10.45 -38.47 42.60
N ARG A 928 -11.18 -38.68 43.70
CA ARG A 928 -12.64 -38.80 43.68
C ARG A 928 -13.25 -37.46 44.06
N ILE A 929 -14.40 -37.18 43.49
CA ILE A 929 -15.21 -36.01 43.82
C ILE A 929 -16.56 -36.43 44.40
N ASN A 930 -17.11 -35.63 45.31
CA ASN A 930 -18.38 -35.89 45.97
C ASN A 930 -19.08 -34.57 46.32
N ASN A 931 -20.34 -34.63 46.76
CA ASN A 931 -21.16 -33.47 47.09
C ASN A 931 -21.34 -32.47 45.92
N THR A 932 -21.34 -32.95 44.68
CA THR A 932 -21.63 -32.13 43.49
C THR A 932 -23.14 -31.98 43.22
N GLY A 933 -23.95 -32.85 43.81
CA GLY A 933 -25.40 -32.91 43.58
C GLY A 933 -25.79 -33.66 42.30
N HIS A 934 -24.86 -34.41 41.71
CA HIS A 934 -25.09 -35.20 40.50
C HIS A 934 -24.55 -36.64 40.64
N ASP A 935 -25.45 -37.62 40.75
CA ASP A 935 -25.14 -39.04 40.99
C ASP A 935 -24.18 -39.68 39.98
N GLY A 936 -24.14 -39.16 38.75
CA GLY A 936 -23.23 -39.62 37.69
C GLY A 936 -21.78 -39.12 37.80
N ILE A 937 -21.53 -38.17 38.71
CA ILE A 937 -20.23 -37.51 38.92
C ILE A 937 -19.70 -37.86 40.31
N ASP A 938 -20.56 -37.84 41.32
CA ASP A 938 -20.20 -38.16 42.69
C ASP A 938 -19.64 -39.59 42.79
N ASN A 939 -18.59 -39.74 43.60
CA ASN A 939 -17.89 -40.99 43.87
C ASN A 939 -17.11 -41.61 42.69
N LYS A 940 -16.97 -40.88 41.57
CA LYS A 940 -16.20 -41.31 40.38
C LYS A 940 -14.73 -40.88 40.47
N TRP A 941 -13.83 -41.67 39.89
CA TRP A 941 -12.41 -41.34 39.76
C TRP A 941 -12.17 -40.46 38.54
N PHE A 942 -11.49 -39.34 38.75
CA PHE A 942 -11.04 -38.45 37.70
C PHE A 942 -9.54 -38.18 37.85
N SER A 943 -8.87 -37.75 36.79
CA SER A 943 -7.60 -37.03 36.98
C SER A 943 -7.85 -35.80 37.84
N ARG A 944 -6.84 -35.32 38.57
CA ARG A 944 -6.98 -34.16 39.44
C ARG A 944 -7.58 -32.93 38.72
N ARG A 945 -7.18 -32.73 37.47
CA ARG A 945 -7.70 -31.68 36.59
C ARG A 945 -9.16 -31.90 36.19
N MET A 946 -9.52 -33.11 35.77
CA MET A 946 -10.91 -33.39 35.36
C MET A 946 -11.85 -33.44 36.56
N GLY A 947 -11.36 -33.78 37.75
CA GLY A 947 -12.10 -33.70 39.00
C GLY A 947 -12.57 -32.27 39.28
N ASP A 948 -11.72 -31.27 39.06
CA ASP A 948 -12.07 -29.87 39.24
C ASP A 948 -13.12 -29.36 38.22
N ILE A 949 -12.95 -29.73 36.94
CA ILE A 949 -13.89 -29.37 35.87
C ILE A 949 -15.26 -30.02 36.10
N HIS A 950 -15.29 -31.32 36.35
CA HIS A 950 -16.53 -32.07 36.55
C HIS A 950 -17.20 -31.71 37.89
N GLY A 951 -16.43 -31.46 38.94
CA GLY A 951 -16.93 -30.96 40.22
C GLY A 951 -17.57 -29.59 40.07
N THR A 952 -16.88 -28.66 39.39
CA THR A 952 -17.38 -27.31 39.12
C THR A 952 -18.67 -27.33 38.31
N LEU A 953 -18.69 -28.01 37.16
CA LEU A 953 -19.88 -28.07 36.30
C LEU A 953 -21.04 -28.86 36.95
N GLY A 954 -20.73 -29.88 37.75
CA GLY A 954 -21.72 -30.67 38.49
C GLY A 954 -22.48 -29.85 39.52
N VAL A 955 -21.76 -29.07 40.35
CA VAL A 955 -22.37 -28.15 41.33
C VAL A 955 -23.22 -27.08 40.65
N LEU A 956 -22.74 -26.53 39.52
CA LEU A 956 -23.48 -25.51 38.78
C LEU A 956 -24.77 -26.04 38.17
N SER A 957 -24.71 -27.23 37.58
CA SER A 957 -25.88 -27.92 37.03
C SER A 957 -26.99 -28.12 38.06
N SER A 958 -26.64 -28.40 39.32
CA SER A 958 -27.61 -28.68 40.40
C SER A 958 -28.20 -27.41 41.05
N HIS A 959 -27.68 -26.21 40.72
CA HIS A 959 -28.06 -24.93 41.34
C HIS A 959 -28.77 -23.95 40.37
N ASN A 960 -29.78 -24.41 39.62
CA ASN A 960 -30.56 -23.61 38.65
C ASN A 960 -29.72 -22.98 37.52
N ALA A 961 -28.78 -23.72 36.92
CA ALA A 961 -28.06 -23.29 35.72
C ALA A 961 -28.96 -23.03 34.49
N GLU A 962 -30.18 -23.55 34.47
CA GLU A 962 -31.13 -23.40 33.36
C GLU A 962 -31.64 -21.95 33.16
N ASP A 963 -31.56 -21.09 34.18
CA ASP A 963 -32.06 -19.69 34.15
C ASP A 963 -30.96 -18.63 33.90
N ILE A 964 -29.74 -19.05 33.57
CA ILE A 964 -28.56 -18.18 33.53
C ILE A 964 -28.19 -17.91 32.06
N ASP A 965 -28.01 -16.64 31.68
CA ASP A 965 -27.68 -16.24 30.29
C ASP A 965 -26.17 -16.02 30.04
N ASP A 966 -25.35 -15.81 31.09
CA ASP A 966 -23.91 -15.52 30.98
C ASP A 966 -23.10 -16.05 32.18
N LEU A 967 -22.28 -17.08 31.96
CA LEU A 967 -21.47 -17.72 33.01
C LEU A 967 -20.42 -16.78 33.61
N ARG A 968 -19.98 -15.76 32.87
CA ARG A 968 -18.94 -14.83 33.32
C ARG A 968 -19.45 -13.85 34.39
N LYS A 969 -20.78 -13.77 34.58
CA LYS A 969 -21.44 -12.93 35.59
C LYS A 969 -21.87 -13.73 36.82
N LEU A 970 -21.61 -15.03 36.83
CA LEU A 970 -22.03 -15.90 37.92
C LEU A 970 -21.16 -15.67 39.15
N TYR A 971 -21.80 -15.36 40.28
CA TYR A 971 -21.12 -15.35 41.57
C TYR A 971 -21.05 -16.77 42.12
N THR A 972 -19.85 -17.38 42.10
CA THR A 972 -19.60 -18.74 42.62
C THR A 972 -19.25 -18.77 44.12
N GLY A 973 -19.25 -17.62 44.79
CA GLY A 973 -18.79 -17.52 46.17
C GLY A 973 -19.69 -18.28 47.15
N GLY A 974 -19.10 -19.26 47.83
CA GLY A 974 -19.76 -20.09 48.84
C GLY A 974 -20.24 -21.46 48.34
N LEU A 975 -20.11 -21.74 47.03
CA LEU A 975 -20.35 -23.07 46.47
C LEU A 975 -19.03 -23.86 46.47
N THR A 976 -19.12 -25.13 46.87
CA THR A 976 -17.97 -26.03 47.00
C THR A 976 -18.40 -27.45 46.65
N PHE A 977 -17.44 -28.28 46.26
CA PHE A 977 -17.58 -29.74 46.20
C PHE A 977 -16.41 -30.38 46.95
N ASP A 978 -16.54 -31.65 47.30
CA ASP A 978 -15.52 -32.33 48.08
C ASP A 978 -14.60 -33.14 47.17
N VAL A 979 -13.30 -33.06 47.43
CA VAL A 979 -12.23 -33.81 46.75
C VAL A 979 -11.52 -34.71 47.75
N SER A 980 -11.28 -35.95 47.38
CA SER A 980 -10.57 -36.92 48.24
C SER A 980 -9.11 -36.52 48.45
N THR A 981 -8.60 -36.65 49.68
CA THR A 981 -7.21 -36.28 50.04
C THR A 981 -6.42 -37.41 50.70
N GLU A 982 -7.08 -38.30 51.44
CA GLU A 982 -6.45 -39.47 52.08
C GLU A 982 -7.20 -40.76 51.75
N TYR A 983 -6.45 -41.86 51.61
CA TYR A 983 -6.97 -43.13 51.12
C TYR A 983 -6.47 -44.32 51.94
N GLU A 984 -7.33 -45.31 52.16
CA GLU A 984 -6.97 -46.65 52.63
C GLU A 984 -7.21 -47.60 51.46
N ASP A 985 -6.12 -48.09 50.85
CA ASP A 985 -6.19 -48.86 49.60
C ASP A 985 -6.79 -48.04 48.44
N THR A 986 -8.06 -48.27 48.09
CA THR A 986 -8.82 -47.48 47.10
C THR A 986 -10.04 -46.78 47.72
N GLU A 987 -10.23 -46.87 49.04
CA GLU A 987 -11.33 -46.22 49.75
C GLU A 987 -10.88 -44.88 50.31
N VAL A 988 -11.77 -43.88 50.28
CA VAL A 988 -11.45 -42.51 50.70
C VAL A 988 -11.69 -42.37 52.20
N ILE A 989 -10.66 -41.96 52.95
CA ILE A 989 -10.74 -41.76 54.40
C ILE A 989 -11.03 -40.29 54.74
N ALA A 990 -10.48 -39.37 53.94
CA ALA A 990 -10.64 -37.93 54.15
C ALA A 990 -11.02 -37.20 52.86
N TRP A 991 -11.87 -36.20 53.04
CA TRP A 991 -12.35 -35.29 52.00
C TRP A 991 -12.00 -33.86 52.38
N GLU A 992 -11.60 -33.06 51.39
CA GLU A 992 -11.37 -31.63 51.51
C GLU A 992 -12.35 -30.87 50.63
N SER A 993 -12.91 -29.78 51.16
CA SER A 993 -13.85 -28.95 50.42
C SER A 993 -13.10 -28.01 49.46
N SER A 994 -13.35 -28.17 48.17
CA SER A 994 -12.74 -27.37 47.10
C SER A 994 -13.71 -26.29 46.60
N PRO A 995 -13.26 -25.04 46.43
CA PRO A 995 -14.05 -24.02 45.75
C PRO A 995 -14.22 -24.35 44.26
N LEU A 996 -15.26 -23.78 43.64
CA LEU A 996 -15.47 -23.90 42.20
C LEU A 996 -14.40 -23.11 41.41
N SER A 997 -13.95 -23.71 40.31
CA SER A 997 -13.11 -23.07 39.29
C SER A 997 -13.93 -22.17 38.36
N ASP A 998 -13.26 -21.49 37.42
CA ASP A 998 -13.92 -20.62 36.44
C ASP A 998 -14.94 -21.42 35.60
N PRO A 999 -16.26 -21.13 35.69
CA PRO A 999 -17.30 -21.90 35.02
C PRO A 999 -17.20 -21.89 33.50
N HIS A 1000 -16.79 -20.76 32.94
CA HIS A 1000 -16.68 -20.55 31.50
C HIS A 1000 -15.55 -21.40 30.91
N GLU A 1001 -14.38 -21.39 31.55
CA GLU A 1001 -13.25 -22.23 31.17
C GLU A 1001 -13.54 -23.72 31.38
N CYS A 1002 -14.23 -24.10 32.45
CA CYS A 1002 -14.64 -25.49 32.67
C CYS A 1002 -15.57 -25.99 31.55
N LEU A 1003 -16.58 -25.20 31.16
CA LEU A 1003 -17.51 -25.57 30.09
C LEU A 1003 -16.81 -25.61 28.72
N ARG A 1004 -15.91 -24.66 28.47
CA ARG A 1004 -15.05 -24.63 27.26
C ARG A 1004 -14.21 -25.89 27.15
N VAL A 1005 -13.54 -26.30 28.23
CA VAL A 1005 -12.74 -27.53 28.25
C VAL A 1005 -13.63 -28.76 28.06
N LYS A 1006 -14.83 -28.78 28.67
CA LYS A 1006 -15.76 -29.91 28.52
C LYS A 1006 -16.29 -30.07 27.10
N LEU A 1007 -16.57 -28.98 26.38
CA LEU A 1007 -16.97 -29.04 24.97
C LEU A 1007 -15.84 -29.58 24.08
N VAL A 1008 -14.60 -29.15 24.32
CA VAL A 1008 -13.43 -29.68 23.60
C VAL A 1008 -13.23 -31.15 23.88
N ASP A 1009 -13.41 -31.58 25.13
CA ASP A 1009 -13.32 -32.98 25.55
C ASP A 1009 -14.37 -33.85 24.83
N LEU A 1010 -15.65 -33.46 24.87
CA LEU A 1010 -16.74 -34.18 24.19
C LEU A 1010 -16.49 -34.35 22.68
N LEU A 1011 -16.11 -33.26 21.99
CA LEU A 1011 -15.80 -33.32 20.56
C LEU A 1011 -14.53 -34.14 20.27
N GLY A 1012 -13.57 -34.13 21.19
CA GLY A 1012 -12.32 -34.88 21.07
C GLY A 1012 -12.47 -36.37 21.34
N SER A 1013 -13.48 -36.79 22.11
CA SER A 1013 -13.72 -38.18 22.47
C SER A 1013 -14.82 -38.85 21.64
N GLU A 1014 -15.87 -38.11 21.26
CA GLU A 1014 -17.08 -38.64 20.61
C GLU A 1014 -17.22 -38.21 19.12
N GLY A 1015 -16.35 -37.31 18.66
CA GLY A 1015 -16.31 -36.83 17.27
C GLY A 1015 -17.33 -35.76 16.90
N PRO A 1016 -17.68 -35.62 15.61
CA PRO A 1016 -18.64 -34.62 15.13
C PRO A 1016 -19.98 -34.72 15.86
N GLN A 1017 -20.49 -33.59 16.38
CA GLN A 1017 -21.78 -33.52 17.07
C GLN A 1017 -22.57 -32.28 16.64
N THR A 1018 -23.89 -32.40 16.49
CA THR A 1018 -24.76 -31.23 16.27
C THR A 1018 -24.92 -30.41 17.55
N LEU A 1019 -25.32 -29.14 17.41
CA LEU A 1019 -25.60 -28.28 18.56
C LEU A 1019 -26.65 -28.92 19.49
N ASP A 1020 -27.70 -29.51 18.93
CA ASP A 1020 -28.78 -30.10 19.72
C ASP A 1020 -28.32 -31.32 20.53
N ILE A 1021 -27.39 -32.13 20.02
CA ILE A 1021 -26.80 -33.23 20.80
C ILE A 1021 -25.94 -32.69 21.96
N LEU A 1022 -25.10 -31.68 21.70
CA LEU A 1022 -24.28 -31.06 22.75
C LEU A 1022 -25.15 -30.43 23.85
N VAL A 1023 -26.25 -29.77 23.48
CA VAL A 1023 -27.24 -29.21 24.40
C VAL A 1023 -27.95 -30.30 25.20
N SER A 1024 -28.26 -31.45 24.60
CA SER A 1024 -28.90 -32.56 25.32
C SER A 1024 -28.00 -33.23 26.37
N ARG A 1025 -26.67 -33.13 26.19
CA ARG A 1025 -25.65 -33.78 27.04
C ARG A 1025 -25.15 -32.88 28.17
N LEU A 1026 -25.27 -31.57 28.00
CA LEU A 1026 -24.76 -30.57 28.92
C LEU A 1026 -25.95 -29.85 29.57
N PRO A 1027 -26.02 -29.80 30.91
CA PRO A 1027 -27.14 -29.21 31.63
C PRO A 1027 -27.05 -27.66 31.66
N PHE A 1028 -26.87 -27.03 30.49
CA PHE A 1028 -26.72 -25.59 30.32
C PHE A 1028 -27.56 -25.07 29.14
N PRO A 1029 -28.03 -23.81 29.16
CA PRO A 1029 -28.83 -23.23 28.08
C PRO A 1029 -28.13 -23.23 26.72
N LYS A 1030 -28.90 -23.48 25.65
CA LYS A 1030 -28.44 -23.48 24.25
C LYS A 1030 -27.59 -22.25 23.86
N PRO A 1031 -27.97 -21.00 24.21
CA PRO A 1031 -27.17 -19.82 23.87
C PRO A 1031 -25.76 -19.83 24.46
N MET A 1032 -25.55 -20.43 25.63
CA MET A 1032 -24.22 -20.50 26.26
C MET A 1032 -23.29 -21.44 25.50
N ILE A 1033 -23.79 -22.63 25.20
CA ILE A 1033 -23.05 -23.66 24.46
C ILE A 1033 -22.71 -23.13 23.07
N GLU A 1034 -23.67 -22.47 22.40
CA GLU A 1034 -23.46 -21.82 21.10
C GLU A 1034 -22.40 -20.72 21.16
N ASN A 1035 -22.44 -19.84 22.17
CA ASN A 1035 -21.44 -18.78 22.33
C ASN A 1035 -20.02 -19.32 22.54
N ILE A 1036 -19.86 -20.38 23.34
CA ILE A 1036 -18.55 -20.99 23.58
C ILE A 1036 -18.06 -21.73 22.34
N LEU A 1037 -18.94 -22.43 21.62
CA LEU A 1037 -18.60 -23.06 20.34
C LEU A 1037 -18.16 -22.01 19.31
N HIS A 1038 -18.84 -20.87 19.25
CA HIS A 1038 -18.43 -19.75 18.40
C HIS A 1038 -17.07 -19.18 18.81
N GLU A 1039 -16.80 -19.04 20.11
CA GLU A 1039 -15.48 -18.62 20.60
C GLU A 1039 -14.38 -19.62 20.21
N LEU A 1040 -14.64 -20.92 20.36
CA LEU A 1040 -13.73 -22.00 19.96
C LEU A 1040 -13.52 -22.04 18.45
N GLU A 1041 -14.54 -21.69 17.66
CA GLU A 1041 -14.46 -21.53 16.21
C GLU A 1041 -13.57 -20.34 15.82
N VAL A 1042 -13.78 -19.17 16.44
CA VAL A 1042 -12.97 -17.96 16.23
C VAL A 1042 -11.50 -18.21 16.60
N ARG A 1043 -11.25 -19.00 17.66
CA ARG A 1043 -9.90 -19.44 18.07
C ARG A 1043 -9.35 -20.60 17.24
N ASN A 1044 -10.09 -21.07 16.23
CA ASN A 1044 -9.70 -22.14 15.31
C ASN A 1044 -9.41 -23.49 16.00
N ILE A 1045 -10.06 -23.75 17.13
CA ILE A 1045 -9.99 -25.01 17.88
C ILE A 1045 -11.08 -25.98 17.41
N VAL A 1046 -12.28 -25.45 17.18
CA VAL A 1046 -13.46 -26.17 16.66
C VAL A 1046 -13.79 -25.64 15.26
N THR A 1047 -14.42 -26.45 14.42
CA THR A 1047 -14.96 -26.03 13.13
C THR A 1047 -16.37 -26.61 12.95
N ILE A 1048 -17.23 -25.94 12.18
CA ILE A 1048 -18.59 -26.38 11.86
C ILE A 1048 -18.67 -26.80 10.39
N GLY A 1049 -19.33 -27.93 10.11
CA GLY A 1049 -19.47 -28.51 8.77
C GLY A 1049 -20.57 -29.56 8.71
N PHE A 1050 -20.75 -30.22 7.56
CA PHE A 1050 -21.75 -31.30 7.39
C PHE A 1050 -21.05 -32.65 7.19
N TYR A 1051 -20.41 -33.18 8.23
CA TYR A 1051 -19.49 -34.32 8.10
C TYR A 1051 -20.18 -35.65 7.83
N ARG A 1052 -21.32 -35.91 8.49
CA ARG A 1052 -22.07 -37.17 8.42
C ARG A 1052 -23.38 -37.09 7.62
N GLN A 1053 -23.52 -36.12 6.71
CA GLN A 1053 -24.73 -35.90 5.89
C GLN A 1053 -26.01 -35.60 6.70
N THR A 1054 -25.89 -34.89 7.81
CA THR A 1054 -27.02 -34.39 8.60
C THR A 1054 -27.66 -33.15 7.96
N ASP A 1055 -28.94 -32.89 8.24
CA ASP A 1055 -29.63 -31.65 7.80
C ASP A 1055 -29.17 -30.41 8.60
N GLU A 1056 -28.38 -30.61 9.66
CA GLU A 1056 -27.87 -29.59 10.57
C GLU A 1056 -26.34 -29.63 10.62
N GLY A 1057 -25.71 -28.48 10.89
CA GLY A 1057 -24.25 -28.37 11.02
C GLY A 1057 -23.74 -29.08 12.27
N GLU A 1058 -22.67 -29.85 12.09
CA GLU A 1058 -21.94 -30.57 13.13
C GLU A 1058 -20.65 -29.83 13.49
N PHE A 1059 -20.27 -29.84 14.77
CA PHE A 1059 -19.02 -29.31 15.27
C PHE A 1059 -18.01 -30.45 15.45
N ILE A 1060 -16.75 -30.24 15.06
CA ILE A 1060 -15.64 -31.18 15.27
C ILE A 1060 -14.38 -30.42 15.71
N LEU A 1061 -13.47 -31.05 16.45
CA LEU A 1061 -12.15 -30.49 16.70
C LEU A 1061 -11.36 -30.38 15.39
N ARG A 1062 -10.70 -29.25 15.18
CA ARG A 1062 -9.95 -28.98 13.95
C ARG A 1062 -8.75 -29.91 13.74
N VAL A 1063 -8.14 -30.36 14.84
CA VAL A 1063 -7.05 -31.36 14.79
C VAL A 1063 -7.58 -32.71 14.33
N ASP A 1064 -8.77 -33.11 14.78
CA ASP A 1064 -9.38 -34.37 14.35
C ASP A 1064 -9.87 -34.29 12.90
N GLU A 1065 -10.44 -33.15 12.48
CA GLU A 1065 -10.77 -32.87 11.07
C GLU A 1065 -9.54 -33.08 10.17
N HIS A 1066 -8.37 -32.56 10.56
CA HIS A 1066 -7.13 -32.70 9.79
C HIS A 1066 -6.72 -34.16 9.60
N TYR A 1067 -6.70 -34.96 10.68
CA TYR A 1067 -6.30 -36.37 10.59
C TYR A 1067 -7.33 -37.22 9.85
N ILE A 1068 -8.63 -37.00 10.09
CA ILE A 1068 -9.70 -37.76 9.42
C ILE A 1068 -9.76 -37.45 7.92
N THR A 1069 -9.35 -36.25 7.50
CA THR A 1069 -9.29 -35.84 6.09
C THR A 1069 -7.96 -36.19 5.40
N GLY A 1070 -7.07 -36.96 6.05
CA GLY A 1070 -5.85 -37.51 5.45
C GLY A 1070 -4.58 -36.68 5.63
N GLY A 1071 -4.52 -35.83 6.66
CA GLY A 1071 -3.30 -35.11 7.03
C GLY A 1071 -2.21 -36.05 7.58
N GLU A 1072 -0.99 -35.94 7.03
CA GLU A 1072 0.19 -36.73 7.44
C GLU A 1072 1.19 -35.92 8.31
N GLU A 1073 0.93 -34.63 8.52
CA GLU A 1073 1.81 -33.76 9.30
C GLU A 1073 1.63 -34.00 10.81
N ASP A 1074 2.74 -34.01 11.54
CA ASP A 1074 2.74 -34.18 13.00
C ASP A 1074 2.23 -32.88 13.65
N VAL A 1075 0.90 -32.75 13.79
CA VAL A 1075 0.27 -31.54 14.30
C VAL A 1075 0.48 -31.48 15.81
N ILE A 1076 1.36 -30.57 16.26
CA ILE A 1076 1.49 -30.23 17.67
C ILE A 1076 0.17 -29.59 18.11
N ALA A 1077 -0.64 -30.33 18.87
CA ALA A 1077 -1.87 -29.81 19.45
C ALA A 1077 -1.55 -28.48 20.16
N TYR A 1078 -2.39 -27.46 19.95
CA TYR A 1078 -2.25 -26.13 20.58
C TYR A 1078 -1.92 -26.23 22.08
N ARG A 1079 -2.52 -27.23 22.74
CA ARG A 1079 -2.30 -27.59 24.13
C ARG A 1079 -0.86 -28.03 24.47
N ASN A 1080 -0.21 -28.81 23.63
CA ASN A 1080 1.17 -29.25 23.84
C ASN A 1080 2.15 -28.07 23.73
N LEU A 1081 1.92 -27.20 22.75
CA LEU A 1081 2.67 -25.95 22.61
C LEU A 1081 2.43 -25.03 23.81
N GLN A 1082 1.17 -24.89 24.25
CA GLN A 1082 0.83 -24.10 25.43
C GLN A 1082 1.53 -24.67 26.67
N ASN A 1083 1.51 -25.97 26.91
CA ASN A 1083 2.20 -26.60 28.04
C ASN A 1083 3.72 -26.42 27.97
N LEU A 1084 4.32 -26.52 26.78
CA LEU A 1084 5.75 -26.25 26.59
C LEU A 1084 6.09 -24.79 26.88
N LEU A 1085 5.27 -23.85 26.38
CA LEU A 1085 5.41 -22.43 26.64
C LEU A 1085 5.24 -22.11 28.13
N LEU A 1086 4.26 -22.70 28.81
CA LEU A 1086 4.05 -22.56 30.25
C LEU A 1086 5.26 -23.12 31.01
N THR A 1087 5.73 -24.32 30.68
CA THR A 1087 6.91 -24.94 31.32
C THR A 1087 8.16 -24.07 31.17
N LYS A 1088 8.41 -23.53 29.97
CA LYS A 1088 9.54 -22.63 29.72
C LYS A 1088 9.34 -21.26 30.40
N SER A 1089 8.10 -20.77 30.45
CA SER A 1089 7.77 -19.47 31.05
C SER A 1089 7.83 -19.48 32.57
N PHE A 1090 7.53 -20.61 33.21
CA PHE A 1090 7.53 -20.76 34.67
C PHE A 1090 8.74 -21.56 35.19
N LYS A 1091 9.78 -21.72 34.36
CA LYS A 1091 11.05 -22.28 34.84
C LYS A 1091 11.63 -21.33 35.89
N LEU A 1092 11.79 -21.84 37.11
CA LEU A 1092 12.42 -21.10 38.21
C LEU A 1092 13.95 -21.18 38.10
N HIS A 1093 14.58 -20.03 38.18
CA HIS A 1093 16.02 -19.79 38.26
C HIS A 1093 16.41 -19.55 39.72
N ASP A 1094 17.67 -19.85 40.07
CA ASP A 1094 18.18 -19.62 41.42
C ASP A 1094 18.65 -18.17 41.61
N ASP A 1095 19.05 -17.50 40.52
CA ASP A 1095 19.59 -16.13 40.53
C ASP A 1095 18.91 -15.22 39.47
N PRO A 1096 18.64 -13.94 39.78
CA PRO A 1096 18.04 -12.99 38.83
C PRO A 1096 18.88 -12.72 37.58
N LEU A 1097 20.21 -12.76 37.66
CA LEU A 1097 21.08 -12.50 36.51
C LEU A 1097 21.08 -13.67 35.53
N ASP A 1098 20.88 -14.90 36.02
CA ASP A 1098 20.70 -16.10 35.19
C ASP A 1098 19.36 -16.09 34.46
N ALA A 1099 18.30 -15.61 35.14
CA ALA A 1099 17.00 -15.37 34.50
C ALA A 1099 17.12 -14.29 33.42
N LEU A 1100 17.83 -13.19 33.69
CA LEU A 1100 18.08 -12.09 32.75
C LEU A 1100 18.87 -12.55 31.51
N ALA A 1101 19.93 -13.34 31.70
CA ALA A 1101 20.73 -13.88 30.60
C ALA A 1101 19.94 -14.89 29.75
N SER A 1102 19.12 -15.73 30.37
CA SER A 1102 18.28 -16.72 29.68
C SER A 1102 17.16 -16.08 28.85
N HIS A 1103 16.68 -14.91 29.26
CA HIS A 1103 15.57 -14.20 28.61
C HIS A 1103 16.01 -12.99 27.78
N VAL A 1104 17.31 -12.67 27.74
CA VAL A 1104 17.94 -11.51 27.06
C VAL A 1104 17.51 -10.15 27.63
N MET A 1105 16.25 -10.00 28.03
CA MET A 1105 15.64 -8.76 28.52
C MET A 1105 14.54 -9.06 29.53
N ILE A 1106 14.44 -8.26 30.58
CA ILE A 1106 13.34 -8.27 31.56
C ILE A 1106 12.79 -6.84 31.68
N GLN A 1107 11.47 -6.64 31.70
CA GLN A 1107 10.91 -5.28 31.72
C GLN A 1107 10.52 -4.83 33.12
N LYS A 1108 9.95 -5.73 33.91
CA LYS A 1108 9.36 -5.40 35.20
C LYS A 1108 9.71 -6.44 36.26
N MET A 1109 9.75 -5.99 37.51
CA MET A 1109 10.03 -6.82 38.68
C MET A 1109 9.19 -8.10 38.77
N HIS A 1110 7.89 -8.01 38.44
CA HIS A 1110 6.98 -9.15 38.51
C HIS A 1110 7.41 -10.32 37.62
N GLU A 1111 8.11 -10.06 36.51
CA GLU A 1111 8.64 -11.13 35.67
C GLU A 1111 9.68 -11.97 36.42
N LEU A 1112 10.38 -11.41 37.41
CA LEU A 1112 11.36 -12.13 38.23
C LEU A 1112 10.72 -12.79 39.46
N LEU A 1113 9.60 -12.29 39.98
CA LEU A 1113 8.88 -12.92 41.09
C LEU A 1113 8.47 -14.36 40.74
N ASP A 1114 8.01 -14.57 39.51
CA ASP A 1114 7.54 -15.87 39.04
C ASP A 1114 8.66 -16.73 38.41
N ARG A 1115 9.87 -16.18 38.30
CA ARG A 1115 11.01 -16.81 37.60
C ARG A 1115 12.22 -17.03 38.48
N VAL A 1116 12.29 -16.45 39.68
CA VAL A 1116 13.43 -16.60 40.58
C VAL A 1116 12.97 -17.11 41.94
N LYS A 1117 13.61 -18.17 42.43
CA LYS A 1117 13.26 -18.76 43.72
C LYS A 1117 13.47 -17.75 44.85
N SER A 1118 12.44 -17.56 45.67
CA SER A 1118 12.49 -16.68 46.86
C SER A 1118 12.89 -15.22 46.55
N PHE A 1119 12.53 -14.70 45.38
CA PHE A 1119 12.86 -13.34 44.96
C PHE A 1119 12.24 -12.28 45.88
N ARG A 1120 13.06 -11.35 46.38
CA ARG A 1120 12.65 -10.26 47.27
C ARG A 1120 12.74 -8.91 46.55
N PHE A 1121 12.01 -7.93 47.06
CA PHE A 1121 12.07 -6.56 46.54
C PHE A 1121 13.49 -5.96 46.61
N SER A 1122 14.29 -6.32 47.64
CA SER A 1122 15.70 -5.93 47.73
C SER A 1122 16.51 -6.44 46.54
N ASP A 1123 16.24 -7.66 46.09
CA ASP A 1123 17.00 -8.31 45.01
C ASP A 1123 16.74 -7.61 43.65
N TRP A 1124 15.55 -7.04 43.46
CA TRP A 1124 15.26 -6.15 42.31
C TRP A 1124 16.01 -4.83 42.39
N LYS A 1125 16.15 -4.26 43.60
CA LYS A 1125 16.92 -3.03 43.80
C LYS A 1125 18.41 -3.31 43.50
N ASP A 1126 18.93 -4.40 44.05
CA ASP A 1126 20.32 -4.84 43.85
C ASP A 1126 20.60 -5.10 42.36
N LEU A 1127 19.71 -5.80 41.66
CA LEU A 1127 19.82 -6.05 40.21
C LEU A 1127 19.92 -4.75 39.39
N LYS A 1128 19.20 -3.69 39.77
CA LYS A 1128 19.27 -2.40 39.05
C LYS A 1128 20.58 -1.67 39.27
N HIS A 1129 21.21 -1.89 40.41
CA HIS A 1129 22.47 -1.25 40.79
C HIS A 1129 23.69 -2.07 40.36
N ASP A 1130 23.47 -3.28 39.88
CA ASP A 1130 24.53 -4.13 39.35
C ASP A 1130 25.21 -3.44 38.16
N PRO A 1131 26.55 -3.27 38.17
CA PRO A 1131 27.28 -2.57 37.11
C PRO A 1131 27.22 -3.28 35.75
N ASP A 1132 26.92 -4.58 35.74
CA ASP A 1132 26.74 -5.36 34.52
C ASP A 1132 25.31 -5.27 33.98
N VAL A 1133 24.37 -4.66 34.70
CA VAL A 1133 22.98 -4.47 34.29
C VAL A 1133 22.75 -3.04 33.81
N VAL A 1134 22.21 -2.92 32.60
CA VAL A 1134 21.84 -1.64 32.00
C VAL A 1134 20.35 -1.59 31.72
N MET A 1135 19.77 -0.39 31.86
CA MET A 1135 18.40 -0.12 31.45
C MET A 1135 18.43 0.60 30.10
N GLY A 1136 17.66 0.14 29.12
CA GLY A 1136 17.56 0.83 27.84
C GLY A 1136 16.25 0.58 27.13
N ARG A 1137 16.07 1.23 25.99
CA ARG A 1137 15.05 0.86 25.00
C ARG A 1137 15.62 -0.23 24.09
N LEU A 1138 15.51 -1.48 24.53
CA LEU A 1138 16.23 -2.64 24.00
C LEU A 1138 15.48 -3.26 22.81
N LEU A 1139 15.11 -4.55 22.88
CA LEU A 1139 14.34 -5.24 21.84
C LEU A 1139 12.97 -4.57 21.62
N HIS A 1140 12.57 -4.43 20.35
CA HIS A 1140 11.32 -3.78 19.94
C HIS A 1140 11.13 -2.38 20.54
N ASN A 1141 12.24 -1.70 20.87
CA ASN A 1141 12.23 -0.35 21.44
C ASN A 1141 11.49 -0.25 22.79
N ARG A 1142 11.33 -1.38 23.50
CA ARG A 1142 10.70 -1.49 24.82
C ARG A 1142 11.72 -1.18 25.91
N VAL A 1143 11.26 -0.52 26.98
CA VAL A 1143 12.12 -0.26 28.14
C VAL A 1143 12.31 -1.55 28.92
N GLY A 1144 13.56 -1.93 29.16
CA GLY A 1144 13.87 -3.06 30.02
C GLY A 1144 15.31 -3.06 30.46
N TYR A 1145 15.64 -4.10 31.19
CA TYR A 1145 16.94 -4.38 31.76
C TYR A 1145 17.59 -5.50 30.97
N THR A 1146 18.89 -5.43 30.76
CA THR A 1146 19.71 -6.49 30.17
C THR A 1146 21.12 -6.43 30.74
N LYS A 1147 21.90 -7.47 30.50
CA LYS A 1147 23.33 -7.46 30.81
C LYS A 1147 24.12 -6.72 29.73
N LYS A 1148 25.18 -6.03 30.15
CA LYS A 1148 26.08 -5.28 29.27
C LYS A 1148 26.72 -6.16 28.19
N ASP A 1149 27.00 -7.43 28.50
CA ASP A 1149 27.55 -8.42 27.56
C ASP A 1149 26.55 -8.86 26.46
N GLN A 1150 25.24 -8.63 26.65
CA GLN A 1150 24.20 -8.86 25.65
C GLN A 1150 24.02 -7.67 24.71
N LEU A 1151 24.62 -6.50 24.99
CA LEU A 1151 24.49 -5.32 24.14
C LEU A 1151 25.01 -5.54 22.71
N PRO A 1152 26.17 -6.19 22.46
CA PRO A 1152 26.61 -6.48 21.09
C PRO A 1152 25.60 -7.31 20.29
N LEU A 1153 24.93 -8.26 20.95
CA LEU A 1153 23.84 -9.03 20.33
C LEU A 1153 22.68 -8.11 19.94
N LEU A 1154 22.27 -7.21 20.84
CA LEU A 1154 21.17 -6.27 20.58
C LEU A 1154 21.51 -5.20 19.53
N LEU A 1155 22.76 -4.74 19.49
CA LEU A 1155 23.26 -3.80 18.49
C LEU A 1155 23.41 -4.48 17.13
N GLY A 1156 23.82 -5.75 17.08
CA GLY A 1156 23.88 -6.54 15.84
C GLY A 1156 22.52 -6.81 15.20
N LEU A 1157 21.43 -6.64 15.96
CA LEU A 1157 20.05 -6.72 15.45
C LEU A 1157 19.51 -5.40 14.91
N ARG A 1158 20.28 -4.30 14.98
CA ARG A 1158 19.84 -2.96 14.59
C ARG A 1158 20.68 -2.38 13.45
N PRO A 1159 20.07 -1.55 12.58
CA PRO A 1159 20.83 -0.80 11.59
C PRO A 1159 21.72 0.27 12.24
N GLU A 1160 22.71 0.75 11.48
CA GLU A 1160 23.52 1.90 11.90
C GLU A 1160 22.61 3.11 12.20
N PRO A 1161 22.77 3.75 13.37
CA PRO A 1161 21.88 4.82 13.79
C PRO A 1161 22.17 6.13 13.04
N TRP A 1162 21.10 6.77 12.53
CA TRP A 1162 21.20 8.12 11.99
C TRP A 1162 21.26 9.16 13.12
N ILE A 1163 22.30 9.99 13.13
CA ILE A 1163 22.50 11.03 14.15
C ILE A 1163 22.15 12.39 13.54
N GLY A 1164 21.05 12.99 13.99
CA GLY A 1164 20.65 14.33 13.58
C GLY A 1164 21.49 15.45 14.22
N GLU A 1165 21.30 16.68 13.76
CA GLU A 1165 22.07 17.85 14.23
C GLU A 1165 21.96 18.06 15.76
N MET A 1166 20.76 17.88 16.31
CA MET A 1166 20.54 18.01 17.75
C MET A 1166 21.14 16.82 18.50
N GLU A 1167 20.98 15.59 18.00
CA GLU A 1167 21.60 14.40 18.57
C GLU A 1167 23.14 14.52 18.57
N ALA A 1168 23.74 14.97 17.47
CA ALA A 1168 25.18 15.20 17.36
C ALA A 1168 25.65 16.25 18.37
N LYS A 1169 24.92 17.36 18.50
CA LYS A 1169 25.23 18.40 19.48
C LYS A 1169 25.18 17.86 20.91
N LEU A 1170 24.20 17.01 21.23
CA LEU A 1170 24.07 16.41 22.57
C LEU A 1170 25.09 15.29 22.81
N LEU A 1171 25.45 14.52 21.78
CA LEU A 1171 26.46 13.44 21.85
C LEU A 1171 27.86 13.96 22.16
N ILE A 1172 28.21 15.18 21.74
CA ILE A 1172 29.50 15.81 22.12
C ILE A 1172 29.66 15.87 23.65
N ASN A 1173 28.55 16.00 24.38
CA ASN A 1173 28.52 16.05 25.83
C ASN A 1173 28.50 14.64 26.48
N ILE A 1174 28.55 13.56 25.70
CA ILE A 1174 28.56 12.16 26.17
C ILE A 1174 29.87 11.49 25.76
N THR A 1175 30.76 11.25 26.72
CA THR A 1175 32.04 10.56 26.52
C THR A 1175 31.92 9.05 26.78
N ALA A 1176 32.65 8.23 26.02
CA ALA A 1176 32.58 6.78 26.16
C ALA A 1176 33.05 6.33 27.56
N ASN A 1177 32.25 5.49 28.22
CA ASN A 1177 32.43 5.00 29.60
C ASN A 1177 32.28 6.05 30.72
N ASP A 1178 31.68 7.20 30.44
CA ASP A 1178 31.38 8.23 31.44
C ASP A 1178 29.88 8.30 31.72
N ASN A 1179 29.48 8.32 33.00
CA ASN A 1179 28.08 8.37 33.41
C ASN A 1179 27.60 9.83 33.48
N VAL A 1180 27.10 10.34 32.35
CA VAL A 1180 26.64 11.73 32.23
C VAL A 1180 25.15 11.87 32.55
N THR A 1181 24.78 12.81 33.41
CA THR A 1181 23.38 13.06 33.77
C THR A 1181 22.62 13.78 32.64
N ARG A 1182 21.30 13.57 32.57
CA ARG A 1182 20.43 14.27 31.59
C ARG A 1182 20.51 15.81 31.71
N GLN A 1183 20.78 16.33 32.90
CA GLN A 1183 20.96 17.77 33.11
C GLN A 1183 22.26 18.29 32.50
N GLN A 1184 23.35 17.52 32.61
CA GLN A 1184 24.64 17.85 31.98
C GLN A 1184 24.55 17.80 30.45
N VAL A 1185 23.86 16.78 29.90
CA VAL A 1185 23.63 16.68 28.45
C VAL A 1185 22.87 17.90 27.91
N LEU A 1186 21.93 18.45 28.69
CA LEU A 1186 21.09 19.60 28.31
C LEU A 1186 21.67 20.97 28.76
N ALA A 1187 22.88 21.02 29.31
CA ALA A 1187 23.42 22.24 29.93
C ALA A 1187 23.53 23.41 28.95
N ASP A 1188 23.89 23.13 27.69
CA ASP A 1188 24.13 24.14 26.65
C ASP A 1188 22.86 24.56 25.88
N ILE A 1189 21.68 24.13 26.33
CA ILE A 1189 20.39 24.48 25.69
C ILE A 1189 19.73 25.64 26.43
N PRO A 1190 19.41 26.76 25.75
CA PRO A 1190 18.76 27.93 26.37
C PRO A 1190 17.40 27.59 27.01
N ARG A 1191 17.08 28.25 28.13
CA ARG A 1191 15.88 27.97 28.96
C ARG A 1191 14.82 29.09 28.95
N ASP A 1192 15.01 30.15 28.17
CA ASP A 1192 14.06 31.25 28.00
C ASP A 1192 12.78 30.84 27.25
N GLU A 1193 11.69 31.62 27.40
CA GLU A 1193 10.39 31.30 26.78
C GLU A 1193 10.45 31.28 25.25
N GLU A 1194 11.27 32.12 24.64
CA GLU A 1194 11.46 32.15 23.18
C GLU A 1194 12.18 30.89 22.67
N SER A 1195 13.03 30.27 23.49
CA SER A 1195 13.79 29.05 23.18
C SER A 1195 13.12 27.75 23.65
N LYS A 1196 11.88 27.78 24.12
CA LYS A 1196 11.14 26.59 24.60
C LYS A 1196 11.07 25.47 23.56
N TYR A 1197 10.99 25.81 22.28
CA TYR A 1197 10.99 24.85 21.18
C TYR A 1197 12.33 24.10 21.05
N LEU A 1198 13.48 24.75 21.28
CA LEU A 1198 14.81 24.14 21.28
C LEU A 1198 14.94 23.13 22.42
N MET A 1199 14.45 23.48 23.61
CA MET A 1199 14.43 22.58 24.76
C MET A 1199 13.56 21.34 24.50
N ASN A 1200 12.40 21.50 23.86
CA ASN A 1200 11.56 20.37 23.47
C ASN A 1200 12.27 19.48 22.43
N ARG A 1201 12.90 20.08 21.40
CA ARG A 1201 13.69 19.34 20.41
C ARG A 1201 14.84 18.56 21.05
N ALA A 1202 15.57 19.16 21.99
CA ALA A 1202 16.66 18.49 22.70
C ALA A 1202 16.14 17.31 23.55
N LYS A 1203 14.96 17.45 24.18
CA LYS A 1203 14.33 16.33 24.89
C LYS A 1203 13.94 15.18 23.95
N TYR A 1204 13.40 15.49 22.77
CA TYR A 1204 13.10 14.49 21.75
C TYR A 1204 14.36 13.81 21.22
N ALA A 1205 15.43 14.56 20.96
CA ALA A 1205 16.72 14.03 20.54
C ALA A 1205 17.31 13.03 21.55
N ILE A 1206 17.23 13.31 22.87
CA ILE A 1206 17.64 12.34 23.90
C ILE A 1206 16.79 11.07 23.83
N ASN A 1207 15.47 11.20 23.70
CA ASN A 1207 14.60 10.04 23.55
C ASN A 1207 14.95 9.27 22.26
N ASN A 1208 15.33 9.96 21.18
CA ASN A 1208 15.75 9.34 19.93
C ASN A 1208 17.07 8.57 20.09
N MET A 1209 18.06 9.14 20.78
CA MET A 1209 19.32 8.48 21.11
C MET A 1209 19.11 7.20 21.93
N GLU A 1210 18.22 7.24 22.92
CA GLU A 1210 17.81 6.03 23.67
C GLU A 1210 17.15 5.00 22.75
N ARG A 1211 16.24 5.44 21.85
CA ARG A 1211 15.58 4.56 20.88
C ARG A 1211 16.58 3.90 19.93
N GLN A 1212 17.63 4.59 19.54
CA GLN A 1212 18.68 4.12 18.63
C GLN A 1212 19.76 3.29 19.33
N LEU A 1213 19.65 3.05 20.64
CA LEU A 1213 20.70 2.44 21.47
C LEU A 1213 22.07 3.17 21.38
N LEU A 1214 22.06 4.46 21.08
CA LEU A 1214 23.26 5.32 21.20
C LEU A 1214 23.67 5.50 22.65
N CYS A 1215 22.71 5.43 23.57
CA CYS A 1215 22.95 5.43 25.01
C CYS A 1215 22.01 4.45 25.72
N VAL A 1216 22.51 3.93 26.85
CA VAL A 1216 21.73 3.18 27.85
C VAL A 1216 21.87 3.88 29.20
N LYS A 1217 20.92 3.65 30.09
CA LYS A 1217 20.88 4.24 31.43
C LYS A 1217 21.47 3.27 32.44
N GLN A 1218 22.31 3.79 33.32
CA GLN A 1218 22.72 3.12 34.55
C GLN A 1218 21.93 3.68 35.72
N TYR A 1219 21.52 2.80 36.64
CA TYR A 1219 20.78 3.20 37.84
C TYR A 1219 21.77 3.50 38.97
N GLU A 1220 21.99 4.79 39.26
CA GLU A 1220 22.77 5.24 40.41
C GLU A 1220 21.82 5.80 41.50
N GLU A 1221 22.11 5.54 42.78
CA GLU A 1221 21.39 6.21 43.87
C GLU A 1221 21.71 7.72 43.84
N LEU A 1222 20.68 8.56 44.02
CA LEU A 1222 20.83 10.00 44.24
C LEU A 1222 21.14 10.30 45.70
#